data_AF-A0A1L8G229-F1
#
_entry.id   AF-A0A1L8G229-F1
#
_cell.length_a   1.000
_cell.length_b   1.000
_cell.length_c   1.000
_cell.angle_alpha   90.00
_cell.angle_beta   90.00
_cell.angle_gamma   90.00
#
_symmetry.space_group_name_H-M   'P 1'
#
loop_
_entity.id
_entity.type
_entity.pdbx_description
1 polymer ?
#
loop_
_entity_poly.entity_id
_entity_poly.type
_entity_poly.pdbx_seq_one_letter_code
_entity_poly.pdbx_strand_id
1 'polypeptide(L)'
;MAPALSVAVRICVLAIVGSCVTCSGEGEGSVYQPLQFFLSPDMNRQSGPGTGGCAQRDPNSDSSWDAEECDSAFFTFREIDCEPRGSPACESIISLNTEKILSQAKSLAEQKRLPFITNDDDTNEELAIGYVLIGSGLQDEAIKHFSSMLQEEPDLVSAIYGRGIAYARKGLQDIKNAELALFELSRVISLEPDHPEVFEQRAEILSPLGRISEALSDLTRAIQLQPSARLYRHRGTLHFISEDYLAAQEDFQRSLNLNQKQPIAVLYKGLTFFHRGLLKEAIDSFKEALKQKANFIEAYKSLGQAYRELGNFEAAMENFQKALMLNQNHVQTLQLRGMMLYHHGSLQEALTNFKRCLQLEPYNEVCQYMKGLSHVSMGHFYEGIKAQTKVMLNDPLPGQKASQEYLKVKYLREYSRYLHAHLDTPVTEYNIDADLPGNFKDHWAKNLPFLIEDYEEQPGLQPHIKDVLPQNFESYKPEIQELVCVADSLGSLMQYETYGFLPNRRIHRAMGLAALEIMQVLHKTWTNSKVRINGKTRLMQWRDMFDIAVKWRRISDPDQPVLWLDQMPAQSLIRGFNNHINLIRGQIINMRYLDYFDTILGFIKDRILIYHSANNPRGLLEVKEALERVKKVEDLLPIMKLNSKTRDGFTVNTKVPSLKDERKEYDGFTITITGDKVGNILFSVETQTTEERTQLYHAELEALYKDLTTKGRVLALSTELGEPDLVCELILSLVYYFYNLMPLSRGSSVVAYSVIMGALMASGKEVTGKIPKGKLVDFEAMTAPSSEAFSKTAKSWMNLRSLSTSYKSLPSVSETFPTLRTMIEVLNTDSSPRCDKKL
;
A
#
# COMPACT_ATOMS: atom_id res chain seq x y z
N MET A 1 -4.00 1.03 -4.61
CA MET A 1 -3.11 1.06 -3.43
C MET A 1 -3.28 -0.15 -2.50
N ALA A 2 -3.89 -1.26 -2.93
CA ALA A 2 -4.05 -2.46 -2.11
C ALA A 2 -3.10 -3.67 -2.36
N PRO A 3 -2.15 -3.75 -3.33
CA PRO A 3 -1.63 -5.07 -3.69
C PRO A 3 -0.34 -5.47 -2.96
N ALA A 4 0.45 -4.51 -2.46
CA ALA A 4 1.66 -4.79 -1.68
C ALA A 4 1.35 -5.44 -0.31
N LEU A 5 0.10 -5.29 0.17
CA LEU A 5 -0.38 -5.86 1.42
C LEU A 5 -0.86 -7.32 1.28
N SER A 6 -1.25 -7.76 0.08
CA SER A 6 -1.67 -9.15 -0.16
C SER A 6 -0.51 -10.14 0.01
N VAL A 7 0.72 -9.72 -0.31
CA VAL A 7 1.93 -10.51 -0.07
C VAL A 7 2.26 -10.56 1.42
N ALA A 8 2.03 -9.47 2.17
CA ALA A 8 2.17 -9.46 3.63
C ALA A 8 1.13 -10.35 4.32
N VAL A 9 -0.10 -10.45 3.80
CA VAL A 9 -1.13 -11.38 4.30
C VAL A 9 -0.73 -12.84 4.02
N ARG A 10 -0.14 -13.14 2.86
CA ARG A 10 0.38 -14.49 2.54
C ARG A 10 1.66 -14.86 3.29
N ILE A 11 2.56 -13.90 3.54
CA ILE A 11 3.73 -14.08 4.41
C ILE A 11 3.26 -14.19 5.87
N CYS A 12 2.19 -13.51 6.27
CA CYS A 12 1.53 -13.75 7.56
C CYS A 12 0.98 -15.17 7.65
N VAL A 13 0.49 -15.82 6.59
CA VAL A 13 0.14 -17.26 6.67
C VAL A 13 1.37 -18.11 7.02
N LEU A 14 2.56 -17.79 6.49
CA LEU A 14 3.81 -18.49 6.85
C LEU A 14 4.33 -18.10 8.25
N ALA A 15 4.17 -16.85 8.69
CA ALA A 15 4.60 -16.38 10.00
C ALA A 15 3.61 -16.75 11.14
N ILE A 16 2.33 -16.90 10.83
CA ILE A 16 1.28 -17.41 11.74
C ILE A 16 1.53 -18.89 12.02
N VAL A 17 2.02 -19.66 11.05
CA VAL A 17 2.43 -21.05 11.28
C VAL A 17 3.73 -21.13 12.09
N GLY A 18 4.69 -20.22 11.88
CA GLY A 18 5.90 -20.15 12.71
C GLY A 18 5.68 -19.66 14.15
N SER A 19 4.62 -18.90 14.42
CA SER A 19 4.31 -18.39 15.77
C SER A 19 3.35 -19.28 16.56
N CYS A 20 2.65 -20.20 15.89
CA CYS A 20 1.92 -21.30 16.53
C CYS A 20 2.73 -22.60 16.61
N VAL A 21 3.91 -22.65 15.99
CA VAL A 21 4.86 -23.77 16.04
C VAL A 21 6.25 -23.25 16.40
N THR A 22 6.43 -22.79 17.63
CA THR A 22 7.76 -22.71 18.25
C THR A 22 7.90 -23.88 19.21
N CYS A 23 8.45 -25.00 18.72
CA CYS A 23 9.11 -25.96 19.60
C CYS A 23 10.47 -25.40 19.98
N SER A 24 10.75 -25.42 21.28
CA SER A 24 12.02 -25.10 21.91
C SER A 24 13.17 -25.92 21.32
N GLY A 25 14.28 -25.24 21.03
CA GLY A 25 15.53 -25.84 20.57
C GLY A 25 16.51 -24.76 20.16
N GLU A 26 17.33 -24.30 21.10
CA GLU A 26 18.54 -23.53 20.78
C GLU A 26 19.50 -24.42 19.98
N GLY A 27 19.88 -24.00 18.77
CA GLY A 27 20.89 -24.71 17.98
C GLY A 27 20.97 -24.28 16.52
N GLU A 28 21.87 -23.32 16.27
CA GLU A 28 22.58 -23.03 15.00
C GLU A 28 21.81 -22.79 13.69
N GLY A 29 22.19 -21.69 13.02
CA GLY A 29 21.50 -21.11 11.87
C GLY A 29 21.29 -22.04 10.68
N SER A 30 20.04 -22.11 10.23
CA SER A 30 19.68 -22.58 8.89
C SER A 30 18.89 -21.53 8.14
N VAL A 31 19.43 -21.17 6.98
CA VAL A 31 18.94 -20.23 5.97
C VAL A 31 17.53 -20.59 5.50
N TYR A 32 16.58 -19.64 5.57
CA TYR A 32 15.30 -19.75 4.87
C TYR A 32 15.52 -19.48 3.36
N GLN A 33 15.63 -20.55 2.58
CA GLN A 33 15.35 -20.56 1.13
C GLN A 33 13.91 -21.06 0.92
N PRO A 34 13.08 -20.43 0.08
CA PRO A 34 11.78 -20.99 -0.29
C PRO A 34 11.99 -22.19 -1.24
N LEU A 35 11.44 -23.34 -0.85
CA LEU A 35 11.58 -24.64 -1.52
C LEU A 35 11.10 -24.61 -2.97
N GLN A 36 12.06 -24.86 -3.85
CA GLN A 36 11.94 -25.25 -5.25
C GLN A 36 12.12 -26.78 -5.32
N PHE A 37 11.17 -27.44 -6.01
CA PHE A 37 11.28 -28.70 -6.77
C PHE A 37 11.31 -30.10 -6.10
N PHE A 38 10.38 -30.93 -6.61
CA PHE A 38 10.51 -32.38 -6.81
C PHE A 38 11.45 -32.68 -8.00
N LEU A 39 12.37 -33.63 -7.84
CA LEU A 39 12.74 -34.78 -8.72
C LEU A 39 14.17 -35.27 -8.36
N SER A 40 14.27 -36.55 -8.02
CA SER A 40 15.46 -37.37 -7.66
C SER A 40 16.37 -37.71 -8.88
N PRO A 41 17.51 -38.47 -8.80
CA PRO A 41 18.15 -39.22 -7.68
C PRO A 41 19.71 -39.08 -7.52
N ASP A 42 20.22 -39.66 -6.42
CA ASP A 42 21.56 -40.25 -6.12
C ASP A 42 22.89 -39.46 -6.25
N MET A 43 23.64 -39.36 -5.13
CA MET A 43 25.00 -39.95 -4.92
C MET A 43 25.81 -39.31 -3.76
N ASN A 44 26.18 -40.16 -2.79
CA ASN A 44 27.45 -40.28 -2.04
C ASN A 44 28.10 -39.10 -1.24
N ARG A 45 28.32 -39.40 0.07
CA ARG A 45 29.54 -39.23 0.91
C ARG A 45 30.13 -37.80 1.05
N GLN A 46 30.57 -37.28 2.21
CA GLN A 46 31.43 -37.89 3.24
C GLN A 46 31.56 -36.95 4.47
N SER A 47 31.88 -37.55 5.61
CA SER A 47 32.09 -36.99 6.96
C SER A 47 33.45 -36.30 7.21
N GLY A 48 33.52 -35.35 8.16
CA GLY A 48 34.79 -34.94 8.82
C GLY A 48 34.65 -33.74 9.79
N PRO A 49 35.16 -33.78 11.05
CA PRO A 49 34.76 -32.88 12.15
C PRO A 49 35.80 -31.78 12.49
N GLY A 50 35.37 -30.74 13.23
CA GLY A 50 36.26 -29.66 13.67
C GLY A 50 35.75 -28.84 14.88
N THR A 51 36.03 -29.36 16.07
CA THR A 51 36.45 -28.69 17.33
C THR A 51 35.95 -27.27 17.68
N GLY A 52 35.31 -27.20 18.86
CA GLY A 52 34.80 -25.99 19.52
C GLY A 52 35.83 -25.03 20.14
N GLY A 53 35.29 -23.92 20.64
CA GLY A 53 35.97 -22.92 21.46
C GLY A 53 34.96 -21.94 22.07
N CYS A 54 34.46 -22.24 23.28
CA CYS A 54 33.54 -21.39 24.05
C CYS A 54 34.28 -20.28 24.80
N ALA A 55 33.71 -19.07 24.81
CA ALA A 55 34.08 -17.97 25.70
C ALA A 55 32.86 -17.55 26.55
N GLN A 56 33.10 -17.37 27.85
CA GLN A 56 32.15 -17.14 28.93
C GLN A 56 31.44 -15.77 28.87
N ARG A 57 30.22 -15.67 29.41
CA ARG A 57 29.54 -14.42 29.77
C ARG A 57 28.96 -14.48 31.20
N ASP A 58 29.07 -13.33 31.86
CA ASP A 58 28.62 -12.98 33.21
C ASP A 58 27.11 -13.20 33.47
N PRO A 59 26.71 -13.60 34.69
CA PRO A 59 25.32 -13.61 35.15
C PRO A 59 25.01 -12.35 35.97
N ASN A 60 24.10 -11.49 35.48
CA ASN A 60 23.25 -10.62 36.32
C ASN A 60 22.30 -9.78 35.46
N SER A 61 21.06 -10.25 35.30
CA SER A 61 19.88 -9.39 35.16
C SER A 61 18.62 -10.20 35.49
N ASP A 62 18.20 -10.12 36.74
CA ASP A 62 16.86 -10.51 37.18
C ASP A 62 15.81 -9.62 36.50
N SER A 63 14.90 -10.23 35.76
CA SER A 63 13.57 -9.66 35.51
C SER A 63 12.59 -10.79 35.19
N SER A 64 11.87 -11.22 36.21
CA SER A 64 10.72 -12.12 36.12
C SER A 64 9.54 -11.38 35.49
N TRP A 65 9.17 -11.76 34.26
CA TRP A 65 7.83 -11.49 33.71
C TRP A 65 7.42 -12.73 32.94
N ASP A 66 6.49 -13.47 33.54
CA ASP A 66 6.01 -14.78 33.10
C ASP A 66 5.51 -14.77 31.66
N ALA A 67 6.01 -15.75 30.89
CA ALA A 67 5.50 -16.15 29.60
C ALA A 67 4.32 -17.11 29.80
N GLU A 68 3.14 -16.58 30.12
CA GLU A 68 1.90 -17.31 29.97
C GLU A 68 1.17 -16.82 28.70
N GLU A 69 0.62 -17.78 27.95
CA GLU A 69 -0.15 -17.62 26.70
C GLU A 69 0.63 -17.67 25.38
N CYS A 70 1.45 -18.72 25.23
CA CYS A 70 1.57 -19.46 23.96
C CYS A 70 1.61 -20.97 24.27
N ASP A 71 0.58 -21.49 24.94
CA ASP A 71 0.45 -22.93 25.16
C ASP A 71 -0.99 -23.37 24.95
N SER A 72 -1.16 -24.45 24.19
CA SER A 72 -2.39 -25.23 24.18
C SER A 72 -2.66 -25.71 25.61
N ALA A 73 -3.58 -25.06 26.32
CA ALA A 73 -3.84 -25.24 27.75
C ALA A 73 -4.40 -26.62 28.17
N PHE A 74 -4.15 -27.68 27.40
CA PHE A 74 -4.38 -29.07 27.80
C PHE A 74 -3.11 -29.83 28.17
N PHE A 75 -1.92 -29.36 27.80
CA PHE A 75 -0.66 -30.00 28.17
C PHE A 75 0.38 -28.98 28.65
N THR A 76 0.18 -28.41 29.83
CA THR A 76 1.24 -27.71 30.58
C THR A 76 1.90 -28.69 31.55
N PHE A 77 3.10 -29.16 31.22
CA PHE A 77 4.00 -29.76 32.19
C PHE A 77 4.78 -28.63 32.88
N ARG A 78 4.58 -28.45 34.19
CA ARG A 78 5.42 -27.53 35.00
C ARG A 78 6.87 -27.98 34.92
N GLU A 79 7.77 -27.12 34.45
CA GLU A 79 9.20 -27.26 34.69
C GLU A 79 9.43 -27.13 36.21
N ILE A 80 10.04 -28.16 36.81
CA ILE A 80 10.48 -28.15 38.20
C ILE A 80 11.98 -27.84 38.19
N ASP A 81 12.37 -26.84 38.97
CA ASP A 81 13.72 -26.28 39.12
C ASP A 81 14.82 -27.35 39.16
N CYS A 82 15.80 -27.25 38.25
CA CYS A 82 17.04 -28.01 38.32
C CYS A 82 18.14 -27.15 38.95
N GLU A 83 18.54 -27.47 40.19
CA GLU A 83 19.75 -26.91 40.79
C GLU A 83 21.02 -27.49 40.12
N PRO A 84 22.08 -26.70 39.93
CA PRO A 84 23.30 -27.16 39.28
C PRO A 84 24.18 -27.95 40.26
N ARG A 85 24.34 -29.25 40.04
CA ARG A 85 25.48 -30.00 40.59
C ARG A 85 26.20 -30.80 39.50
N GLY A 86 27.46 -30.40 39.30
CA GLY A 86 28.63 -31.21 38.92
C GLY A 86 28.47 -32.32 37.89
N SER A 87 29.12 -32.14 36.74
CA SER A 87 29.34 -33.14 35.69
C SER A 87 29.80 -34.51 36.21
N PRO A 88 29.34 -35.60 35.56
CA PRO A 88 30.31 -36.48 34.91
C PRO A 88 29.97 -36.87 33.46
N ALA A 89 31.05 -37.25 32.78
CA ALA A 89 31.28 -37.89 31.47
C ALA A 89 30.14 -38.15 30.47
N CYS A 90 30.43 -37.83 29.20
CA CYS A 90 29.70 -38.24 28.00
C CYS A 90 29.45 -39.75 27.94
N GLU A 91 28.19 -40.14 28.07
CA GLU A 91 27.65 -41.42 27.57
C GLU A 91 26.65 -41.14 26.44
N SER A 92 26.55 -42.12 25.55
CA SER A 92 25.87 -42.10 24.25
C SER A 92 24.45 -41.52 24.26
N ILE A 93 24.21 -40.54 23.39
CA ILE A 93 22.87 -40.11 22.95
C ILE A 93 22.18 -41.32 22.29
N ILE A 94 20.94 -41.62 22.70
CA ILE A 94 20.13 -42.83 22.46
C ILE A 94 20.22 -43.86 23.60
N SER A 95 19.92 -43.43 24.82
CA SER A 95 19.11 -44.23 25.74
C SER A 95 17.79 -43.49 25.92
N LEU A 96 16.70 -44.02 25.36
CA LEU A 96 15.35 -43.56 25.70
C LEU A 96 15.27 -43.51 27.23
N ASN A 97 14.92 -42.34 27.76
CA ASN A 97 14.75 -42.13 29.20
C ASN A 97 13.40 -42.74 29.61
N THR A 98 13.25 -44.04 29.39
CA THR A 98 12.00 -44.81 29.51
C THR A 98 11.44 -44.72 30.92
N GLU A 99 12.31 -44.77 31.93
CA GLU A 99 11.91 -44.59 33.33
C GLU A 99 11.30 -43.20 33.59
N LYS A 100 11.85 -42.15 32.95
CA LYS A 100 11.32 -40.79 33.05
C LYS A 100 9.95 -40.67 32.37
N ILE A 101 9.81 -41.20 31.16
CA ILE A 101 8.55 -41.21 30.40
C ILE A 101 7.46 -41.95 31.17
N LEU A 102 7.78 -43.14 31.71
CA LEU A 102 6.85 -43.95 32.49
C LEU A 102 6.46 -43.27 33.81
N SER A 103 7.41 -42.63 34.51
CA SER A 103 7.11 -41.88 35.74
C SER A 103 6.19 -40.69 35.49
N GLN A 104 6.38 -39.98 34.36
CA GLN A 104 5.53 -38.86 33.95
C GLN A 104 4.14 -39.34 33.50
N ALA A 105 4.06 -40.46 32.78
CA ALA A 105 2.80 -41.06 32.35
C ALA A 105 1.94 -41.50 33.55
N LYS A 106 2.56 -42.18 34.54
CA LYS A 106 1.89 -42.54 35.81
C LYS A 106 1.33 -41.32 36.52
N SER A 107 2.14 -40.28 36.68
CA SER A 107 1.69 -39.02 37.29
C SER A 107 0.55 -38.36 36.49
N LEU A 108 0.54 -38.46 35.17
CA LEU A 108 -0.51 -37.86 34.32
C LEU A 108 -1.84 -38.63 34.42
N ALA A 109 -1.76 -39.96 34.45
CA ALA A 109 -2.91 -40.85 34.62
C ALA A 109 -3.51 -40.70 36.03
N GLU A 110 -2.69 -40.70 37.09
CA GLU A 110 -3.14 -40.49 38.48
C GLU A 110 -3.84 -39.14 38.67
N GLN A 111 -3.37 -38.10 37.97
CA GLN A 111 -3.97 -36.77 38.02
C GLN A 111 -5.22 -36.62 37.14
N LYS A 112 -5.60 -37.66 36.37
CA LYS A 112 -6.75 -37.64 35.46
C LYS A 112 -6.72 -36.45 34.49
N ARG A 113 -5.54 -36.17 33.93
CA ARG A 113 -5.31 -35.05 32.99
C ARG A 113 -5.19 -35.53 31.54
N LEU A 114 -6.01 -36.50 31.15
CA LEU A 114 -6.03 -37.09 29.82
C LEU A 114 -7.28 -36.62 29.05
N PRO A 115 -7.19 -36.38 27.73
CA PRO A 115 -8.36 -36.27 26.88
C PRO A 115 -9.11 -37.59 26.85
N PHE A 116 -10.45 -37.57 26.91
CA PHE A 116 -11.31 -38.75 26.77
C PHE A 116 -10.96 -39.90 27.73
N ILE A 117 -10.98 -39.61 29.04
CA ILE A 117 -10.67 -40.60 30.09
C ILE A 117 -11.62 -41.78 30.01
N THR A 118 -11.05 -42.98 30.10
CA THR A 118 -11.81 -44.23 30.14
C THR A 118 -12.07 -44.67 31.58
N ASN A 119 -12.99 -45.63 31.77
CA ASN A 119 -13.24 -46.21 33.09
C ASN A 119 -12.16 -47.23 33.52
N ASP A 120 -11.21 -47.56 32.65
CA ASP A 120 -10.15 -48.53 32.92
C ASP A 120 -8.83 -47.81 33.22
N ASP A 121 -8.33 -48.01 34.44
CA ASP A 121 -7.12 -47.32 34.92
C ASP A 121 -5.87 -47.82 34.19
N ASP A 122 -5.82 -49.10 33.79
CA ASP A 122 -4.71 -49.68 33.03
C ASP A 122 -4.64 -49.07 31.61
N THR A 123 -5.78 -48.96 30.93
CA THR A 123 -5.87 -48.27 29.63
C THR A 123 -5.51 -46.78 29.74
N ASN A 124 -5.90 -46.10 30.82
CA ASN A 124 -5.53 -44.71 31.05
C ASN A 124 -4.01 -44.52 31.26
N GLU A 125 -3.34 -45.47 31.91
CA GLU A 125 -1.87 -45.46 32.04
C GLU A 125 -1.20 -45.63 30.66
N GLU A 126 -1.68 -46.57 29.84
CA GLU A 126 -1.17 -46.78 28.48
C GLU A 126 -1.42 -45.58 27.56
N LEU A 127 -2.59 -44.93 27.67
CA LEU A 127 -2.88 -43.68 26.96
C LEU A 127 -1.90 -42.57 27.39
N ALA A 128 -1.61 -42.46 28.68
CA ALA A 128 -0.68 -41.47 29.20
C ALA A 128 0.74 -41.63 28.65
N ILE A 129 1.20 -42.86 28.44
CA ILE A 129 2.48 -43.12 27.76
C ILE A 129 2.46 -42.50 26.36
N GLY A 130 1.41 -42.73 25.58
CA GLY A 130 1.24 -42.16 24.24
C GLY A 130 1.27 -40.62 24.22
N TYR A 131 0.61 -39.95 25.17
CA TYR A 131 0.62 -38.48 25.26
C TYR A 131 1.97 -37.92 25.76
N VAL A 132 2.68 -38.62 26.64
CA VAL A 132 4.03 -38.22 27.05
C VAL A 132 5.03 -38.38 25.90
N LEU A 133 4.89 -39.41 25.05
CA LEU A 133 5.68 -39.56 23.83
C LEU A 133 5.44 -38.38 22.87
N ILE A 134 4.18 -37.94 22.71
CA ILE A 134 3.84 -36.72 21.96
C ILE A 134 4.51 -35.47 22.57
N GLY A 135 4.46 -35.33 23.89
CA GLY A 135 5.07 -34.21 24.63
C GLY A 135 6.60 -34.19 24.52
N SER A 136 7.21 -35.37 24.41
CA SER A 136 8.66 -35.55 24.29
C SER A 136 9.19 -35.40 22.86
N GLY A 137 8.31 -35.12 21.89
CA GLY A 137 8.69 -34.99 20.48
C GLY A 137 8.98 -36.31 19.77
N LEU A 138 8.55 -37.45 20.32
CA LEU A 138 8.72 -38.79 19.73
C LEU A 138 7.46 -39.21 18.97
N GLN A 139 7.14 -38.51 17.89
CA GLN A 139 5.84 -38.68 17.21
C GLN A 139 5.69 -40.05 16.54
N ASP A 140 6.77 -40.61 15.97
CA ASP A 140 6.74 -41.94 15.34
C ASP A 140 6.47 -43.07 16.34
N GLU A 141 7.02 -42.96 17.55
CA GLU A 141 6.78 -43.92 18.63
C GLU A 141 5.36 -43.78 19.16
N ALA A 142 4.88 -42.54 19.36
CA ALA A 142 3.50 -42.29 19.74
C ALA A 142 2.49 -42.87 18.72
N ILE A 143 2.72 -42.66 17.41
CA ILE A 143 1.84 -43.20 16.36
C ILE A 143 1.81 -44.73 16.40
N LYS A 144 2.97 -45.39 16.59
CA LYS A 144 3.05 -46.84 16.73
C LYS A 144 2.32 -47.32 17.98
N HIS A 145 2.52 -46.65 19.11
CA HIS A 145 1.89 -46.96 20.39
C HIS A 145 0.36 -46.91 20.28
N PHE A 146 -0.19 -45.77 19.85
CA PHE A 146 -1.64 -45.64 19.64
C PHE A 146 -2.18 -46.60 18.57
N SER A 147 -1.39 -46.93 17.54
CA SER A 147 -1.82 -47.91 16.54
C SER A 147 -1.92 -49.33 17.10
N SER A 148 -1.05 -49.71 18.05
CA SER A 148 -1.17 -50.97 18.78
C SER A 148 -2.43 -50.99 19.63
N MET A 149 -2.70 -49.91 20.37
CA MET A 149 -3.91 -49.79 21.18
C MET A 149 -5.18 -49.90 20.32
N LEU A 150 -5.18 -49.28 19.14
CA LEU A 150 -6.31 -49.30 18.20
C LEU A 150 -6.45 -50.61 17.43
N GLN A 151 -5.47 -51.53 17.49
CA GLN A 151 -5.65 -52.90 16.99
C GLN A 151 -6.48 -53.73 17.96
N GLU A 152 -6.28 -53.53 19.26
CA GLU A 152 -7.04 -54.20 20.32
C GLU A 152 -8.44 -53.58 20.47
N GLU A 153 -8.52 -52.25 20.50
CA GLU A 153 -9.76 -51.49 20.64
C GLU A 153 -9.92 -50.42 19.54
N PRO A 154 -10.56 -50.74 18.40
CA PRO A 154 -10.64 -49.85 17.24
C PRO A 154 -11.36 -48.51 17.46
N ASP A 155 -12.29 -48.46 18.40
CA ASP A 155 -13.15 -47.32 18.71
C ASP A 155 -12.70 -46.55 19.97
N LEU A 156 -11.49 -46.82 20.48
CA LEU A 156 -10.92 -46.12 21.63
C LEU A 156 -10.66 -44.64 21.31
N VAL A 157 -11.60 -43.77 21.65
CA VAL A 157 -11.64 -42.34 21.28
C VAL A 157 -10.35 -41.60 21.65
N SER A 158 -9.83 -41.80 22.86
CA SER A 158 -8.59 -41.16 23.30
C SER A 158 -7.38 -41.57 22.47
N ALA A 159 -7.27 -42.84 22.08
CA ALA A 159 -6.18 -43.32 21.24
C ALA A 159 -6.31 -42.83 19.79
N ILE A 160 -7.54 -42.73 19.25
CA ILE A 160 -7.81 -42.12 17.94
C ILE A 160 -7.38 -40.65 17.96
N TYR A 161 -7.82 -39.91 18.98
CA TYR A 161 -7.48 -38.50 19.16
C TYR A 161 -5.96 -38.30 19.31
N GLY A 162 -5.31 -39.04 20.21
CA GLY A 162 -3.87 -39.01 20.42
C GLY A 162 -3.08 -39.32 19.14
N ARG A 163 -3.50 -40.34 18.37
CA ARG A 163 -2.89 -40.66 17.07
C ARG A 163 -3.06 -39.53 16.05
N GLY A 164 -4.22 -38.91 15.98
CA GLY A 164 -4.48 -37.74 15.14
C GLY A 164 -3.55 -36.56 15.47
N ILE A 165 -3.40 -36.23 16.75
CA ILE A 165 -2.48 -35.19 17.23
C ILE A 165 -1.02 -35.55 16.93
N ALA A 166 -0.63 -36.82 17.09
CA ALA A 166 0.71 -37.28 16.76
C ALA A 166 1.02 -37.11 15.25
N TYR A 167 0.07 -37.44 14.36
CA TYR A 167 0.21 -37.17 12.92
C TYR A 167 0.35 -35.68 12.62
N ALA A 168 -0.44 -34.83 13.27
CA ALA A 168 -0.35 -33.37 13.09
C ALA A 168 1.03 -32.83 13.50
N ARG A 169 1.55 -33.27 14.65
CA ARG A 169 2.86 -32.87 15.19
C ARG A 169 4.05 -33.45 14.43
N LYS A 170 3.89 -34.62 13.79
CA LYS A 170 4.93 -35.22 12.95
C LYS A 170 5.28 -34.32 11.75
N GLY A 171 4.34 -33.49 11.32
CA GLY A 171 4.60 -32.37 10.43
C GLY A 171 3.49 -32.17 9.41
N LEU A 172 2.91 -30.97 9.42
CA LEU A 172 1.89 -30.54 8.46
C LEU A 172 2.45 -30.26 7.05
N GLN A 173 3.78 -30.26 6.90
CA GLN A 173 4.45 -30.09 5.61
C GLN A 173 4.27 -31.32 4.70
N ASP A 174 4.08 -32.51 5.30
CA ASP A 174 3.70 -33.71 4.57
C ASP A 174 2.17 -33.81 4.53
N ILE A 175 1.61 -33.57 3.34
CA ILE A 175 0.17 -33.62 3.07
C ILE A 175 -0.43 -34.95 3.54
N LYS A 176 0.31 -36.06 3.44
CA LYS A 176 -0.17 -37.36 3.86
C LYS A 176 -0.41 -37.42 5.37
N ASN A 177 0.51 -36.88 6.16
CA ASN A 177 0.35 -36.85 7.62
C ASN A 177 -0.79 -35.91 8.02
N ALA A 178 -0.92 -34.78 7.33
CA ALA A 178 -2.02 -33.85 7.58
C ALA A 178 -3.40 -34.47 7.28
N GLU A 179 -3.56 -35.16 6.14
CA GLU A 179 -4.80 -35.86 5.81
C GLU A 179 -5.11 -37.03 6.75
N LEU A 180 -4.08 -37.76 7.22
CA LEU A 180 -4.26 -38.78 8.25
C LEU A 180 -4.72 -38.17 9.58
N ALA A 181 -4.15 -37.04 10.00
CA ALA A 181 -4.59 -36.33 11.19
C ALA A 181 -6.06 -35.88 11.09
N LEU A 182 -6.45 -35.29 9.95
CA LEU A 182 -7.83 -34.89 9.67
C LEU A 182 -8.79 -36.08 9.67
N PHE A 183 -8.37 -37.22 9.13
CA PHE A 183 -9.15 -38.46 9.13
C PHE A 183 -9.41 -38.94 10.55
N GLU A 184 -8.38 -39.04 11.41
CA GLU A 184 -8.55 -39.47 12.80
C GLU A 184 -9.44 -38.51 13.59
N LEU A 185 -9.23 -37.19 13.47
CA LEU A 185 -10.07 -36.21 14.16
C LEU A 185 -11.53 -36.25 13.67
N SER A 186 -11.77 -36.58 12.40
CA SER A 186 -13.12 -36.78 11.88
C SER A 186 -13.78 -38.04 12.44
N ARG A 187 -13.00 -39.10 12.70
CA ARG A 187 -13.48 -40.29 13.41
C ARG A 187 -13.88 -39.94 14.85
N VAL A 188 -13.06 -39.18 15.57
CA VAL A 188 -13.41 -38.71 16.92
C VAL A 188 -14.72 -37.93 16.91
N ILE A 189 -14.90 -36.97 15.98
CA ILE A 189 -16.14 -36.20 15.85
C ILE A 189 -17.36 -37.09 15.55
N SER A 190 -17.18 -38.18 14.80
CA SER A 190 -18.28 -39.12 14.51
C SER A 190 -18.70 -39.97 15.71
N LEU A 191 -17.77 -40.27 16.62
CA LEU A 191 -18.02 -41.03 17.84
C LEU A 191 -18.54 -40.13 18.96
N GLU A 192 -17.93 -38.96 19.14
CA GLU A 192 -18.22 -38.00 20.20
C GLU A 192 -18.35 -36.56 19.65
N PRO A 193 -19.55 -36.16 19.19
CA PRO A 193 -19.76 -34.89 18.46
C PRO A 193 -19.85 -33.64 19.35
N ASP A 194 -19.84 -33.80 20.68
CA ASP A 194 -20.09 -32.72 21.64
C ASP A 194 -18.81 -32.14 22.26
N HIS A 195 -17.63 -32.48 21.70
CA HIS A 195 -16.32 -32.03 22.16
C HIS A 195 -15.75 -30.89 21.30
N PRO A 196 -15.83 -29.62 21.75
CA PRO A 196 -15.37 -28.45 20.99
C PRO A 196 -13.87 -28.47 20.67
N GLU A 197 -13.05 -29.07 21.53
CA GLU A 197 -11.60 -29.18 21.39
C GLU A 197 -11.20 -29.93 20.11
N VAL A 198 -11.97 -30.93 19.69
CA VAL A 198 -11.66 -31.74 18.50
C VAL A 198 -11.89 -30.92 17.23
N PHE A 199 -12.98 -30.15 17.20
CA PHE A 199 -13.24 -29.22 16.11
C PHE A 199 -12.17 -28.12 16.05
N GLU A 200 -11.74 -27.60 17.19
CA GLU A 200 -10.64 -26.62 17.25
C GLU A 200 -9.34 -27.21 16.69
N GLN A 201 -8.93 -28.40 17.13
CA GLN A 201 -7.72 -29.07 16.65
C GLN A 201 -7.80 -29.37 15.15
N ARG A 202 -8.97 -29.79 14.64
CA ARG A 202 -9.15 -30.02 13.21
C ARG A 202 -9.05 -28.71 12.42
N ALA A 203 -9.61 -27.61 12.93
CA ALA A 203 -9.47 -26.29 12.33
C ALA A 203 -8.01 -25.78 12.33
N GLU A 204 -7.24 -26.04 13.39
CA GLU A 204 -5.81 -25.69 13.47
C GLU A 204 -4.98 -26.37 12.38
N ILE A 205 -5.38 -27.58 11.95
CA ILE A 205 -4.75 -28.33 10.85
C ILE A 205 -5.28 -27.87 9.48
N LEU A 206 -6.58 -27.65 9.33
CA LEU A 206 -7.20 -27.22 8.07
C LEU A 206 -6.72 -25.82 7.63
N SER A 207 -6.42 -24.95 8.59
CA SER A 207 -6.00 -23.56 8.36
C SER A 207 -4.72 -23.43 7.53
N PRO A 208 -3.57 -24.03 7.91
CA PRO A 208 -2.35 -24.00 7.10
C PRO A 208 -2.46 -24.75 5.76
N LEU A 209 -3.38 -25.72 5.65
CA LEU A 209 -3.67 -26.41 4.38
C LEU A 209 -4.49 -25.55 3.39
N GLY A 210 -4.94 -24.36 3.81
CA GLY A 210 -5.77 -23.49 2.98
C GLY A 210 -7.23 -23.93 2.87
N ARG A 211 -7.68 -24.94 3.63
CA ARG A 211 -9.07 -25.42 3.70
C ARG A 211 -9.90 -24.53 4.64
N ILE A 212 -9.86 -23.22 4.38
CA ILE A 212 -10.39 -22.17 5.28
C ILE A 212 -11.89 -22.31 5.53
N SER A 213 -12.69 -22.68 4.51
CA SER A 213 -14.14 -22.83 4.67
C SER A 213 -14.51 -23.94 5.65
N GLU A 214 -13.78 -25.06 5.63
CA GLU A 214 -13.99 -26.17 6.54
C GLU A 214 -13.53 -25.79 7.96
N ALA A 215 -12.38 -25.13 8.09
CA ALA A 215 -11.89 -24.62 9.36
C ALA A 215 -12.88 -23.63 10.02
N LEU A 216 -13.48 -22.72 9.24
CA LEU A 216 -14.51 -21.79 9.73
C LEU A 216 -15.78 -22.51 10.18
N SER A 217 -16.18 -23.57 9.48
CA SER A 217 -17.32 -24.42 9.88
C SER A 217 -17.06 -25.10 11.21
N ASP A 218 -15.87 -25.69 11.38
CA ASP A 218 -15.45 -26.38 12.60
C ASP A 218 -15.39 -25.42 13.79
N LEU A 219 -14.76 -24.25 13.63
CA LEU A 219 -14.72 -23.24 14.69
C LEU A 219 -16.12 -22.72 15.03
N THR A 220 -17.01 -22.60 14.05
CA THR A 220 -18.40 -22.21 14.31
C THR A 220 -19.12 -23.26 15.14
N ARG A 221 -18.91 -24.56 14.86
CA ARG A 221 -19.46 -25.65 15.67
C ARG A 221 -18.85 -25.67 17.07
N ALA A 222 -17.54 -25.51 17.20
CA ALA A 222 -16.86 -25.43 18.49
C ALA A 222 -17.42 -24.28 19.36
N ILE A 223 -17.63 -23.11 18.77
CA ILE A 223 -18.21 -21.94 19.45
C ILE A 223 -19.67 -22.21 19.88
N GLN A 224 -20.46 -22.95 19.09
CA GLN A 224 -21.83 -23.31 19.46
C GLN A 224 -21.86 -24.26 20.67
N LEU A 225 -20.90 -25.18 20.77
CA LEU A 225 -20.77 -26.12 21.88
C LEU A 225 -20.28 -25.40 23.15
N GLN A 226 -19.16 -24.68 23.04
CA GLN A 226 -18.56 -23.94 24.15
C GLN A 226 -17.87 -22.67 23.66
N PRO A 227 -18.50 -21.49 23.80
CA PRO A 227 -17.87 -20.22 23.44
C PRO A 227 -16.62 -19.95 24.29
N SER A 228 -15.51 -19.58 23.65
CA SER A 228 -14.28 -19.18 24.35
C SER A 228 -13.59 -18.01 23.64
N ALA A 229 -12.82 -17.23 24.40
CA ALA A 229 -12.05 -16.12 23.85
C ALA A 229 -11.06 -16.61 22.76
N ARG A 230 -10.46 -17.79 22.96
CA ARG A 230 -9.52 -18.42 22.02
C ARG A 230 -10.20 -18.77 20.69
N LEU A 231 -11.37 -19.40 20.74
CA LEU A 231 -12.10 -19.81 19.53
C LEU A 231 -12.54 -18.61 18.69
N TYR A 232 -13.06 -17.56 19.33
CA TYR A 232 -13.39 -16.31 18.65
C TYR A 232 -12.14 -15.66 18.03
N ARG A 233 -11.01 -15.63 18.75
CA ARG A 233 -9.75 -15.10 18.20
C ARG A 233 -9.29 -15.90 16.98
N HIS A 234 -9.34 -17.23 17.05
CA HIS A 234 -8.92 -18.11 15.96
C HIS A 234 -9.81 -17.92 14.73
N ARG A 235 -11.14 -17.94 14.90
CA ARG A 235 -12.08 -17.73 13.78
C ARG A 235 -11.96 -16.32 13.20
N GLY A 236 -11.76 -15.31 14.06
CA GLY A 236 -11.48 -13.94 13.64
C GLY A 236 -10.19 -13.81 12.82
N THR A 237 -9.13 -14.54 13.15
CA THR A 237 -7.90 -14.60 12.36
C THR A 237 -8.13 -15.25 11.00
N LEU A 238 -8.94 -16.32 10.91
CA LEU A 238 -9.29 -16.93 9.62
C LEU A 238 -10.13 -16.00 8.75
N HIS A 239 -11.11 -15.31 9.34
CA HIS A 239 -11.88 -14.27 8.64
C HIS A 239 -10.99 -13.14 8.14
N PHE A 240 -9.99 -12.71 8.94
CA PHE A 240 -9.02 -11.71 8.51
C PHE A 240 -8.18 -12.18 7.32
N ILE A 241 -7.69 -13.42 7.34
CA ILE A 241 -6.92 -14.02 6.24
C ILE A 241 -7.80 -14.19 4.98
N SER A 242 -9.08 -14.51 5.14
CA SER A 242 -10.04 -14.57 4.04
C SER A 242 -10.55 -13.20 3.57
N GLU A 243 -9.97 -12.11 4.09
CA GLU A 243 -10.34 -10.70 3.81
C GLU A 243 -11.80 -10.33 4.17
N ASP A 244 -12.44 -11.11 5.04
CA ASP A 244 -13.75 -10.78 5.63
C ASP A 244 -13.56 -10.00 6.93
N TYR A 245 -13.19 -8.74 6.78
CA TYR A 245 -12.83 -7.85 7.88
C TYR A 245 -14.00 -7.53 8.81
N LEU A 246 -15.25 -7.56 8.34
CA LEU A 246 -16.43 -7.35 9.16
C LEU A 246 -16.62 -8.50 10.17
N ALA A 247 -16.61 -9.74 9.69
CA ALA A 247 -16.71 -10.91 10.54
C ALA A 247 -15.50 -11.00 11.49
N ALA A 248 -14.29 -10.71 10.99
CA ALA A 248 -13.08 -10.66 11.81
C ALA A 248 -13.19 -9.64 12.95
N GLN A 249 -13.70 -8.44 12.67
CA GLN A 249 -13.87 -7.39 13.67
C GLN A 249 -14.83 -7.84 14.79
N GLU A 250 -15.95 -8.45 14.42
CA GLU A 250 -16.93 -8.94 15.39
C GLU A 250 -16.35 -10.03 16.29
N ASP A 251 -15.65 -10.99 15.69
CA ASP A 251 -15.02 -12.10 16.41
C ASP A 251 -13.91 -11.61 17.35
N PHE A 252 -13.03 -10.70 16.91
CA PHE A 252 -12.04 -10.10 17.81
C PHE A 252 -12.69 -9.31 18.94
N GLN A 253 -13.78 -8.59 18.68
CA GLN A 253 -14.51 -7.88 19.73
C GLN A 253 -15.13 -8.85 20.74
N ARG A 254 -15.75 -9.95 20.29
CA ARG A 254 -16.31 -10.99 21.17
C ARG A 254 -15.22 -11.67 21.99
N SER A 255 -14.08 -11.96 21.39
CA SER A 255 -12.91 -12.50 22.10
C SER A 255 -12.44 -11.56 23.22
N LEU A 256 -12.30 -10.26 22.92
CA LEU A 256 -11.86 -9.25 23.89
C LEU A 256 -12.88 -8.98 25.00
N ASN A 257 -14.17 -9.15 24.73
CA ASN A 257 -15.23 -9.06 25.74
C ASN A 257 -15.13 -10.21 26.76
N LEU A 258 -14.69 -11.40 26.33
CA LEU A 258 -14.50 -12.57 27.21
C LEU A 258 -13.17 -12.50 27.97
N ASN A 259 -12.09 -12.08 27.31
CA ASN A 259 -10.79 -11.84 27.95
C ASN A 259 -10.14 -10.56 27.40
N GLN A 260 -9.97 -9.56 28.24
CA GLN A 260 -9.48 -8.24 27.84
C GLN A 260 -7.96 -8.17 27.63
N LYS A 261 -7.18 -9.03 28.30
CA LYS A 261 -5.70 -9.00 28.26
C LYS A 261 -5.17 -9.88 27.14
N GLN A 262 -5.43 -9.49 25.89
CA GLN A 262 -4.97 -10.22 24.71
C GLN A 262 -4.34 -9.24 23.71
N PRO A 263 -3.06 -8.86 23.86
CA PRO A 263 -2.42 -7.85 23.01
C PRO A 263 -2.42 -8.23 21.53
N ILE A 264 -2.33 -9.54 21.23
CA ILE A 264 -2.41 -10.07 19.87
C ILE A 264 -3.81 -9.88 19.28
N ALA A 265 -4.88 -10.19 20.02
CA ALA A 265 -6.24 -9.98 19.56
C ALA A 265 -6.55 -8.48 19.32
N VAL A 266 -6.03 -7.60 20.19
CA VAL A 266 -6.13 -6.14 20.00
C VAL A 266 -5.35 -5.69 18.76
N LEU A 267 -4.14 -6.22 18.53
CA LEU A 267 -3.36 -5.94 17.32
C LEU A 267 -4.15 -6.35 16.06
N TYR A 268 -4.69 -7.57 16.01
CA TYR A 268 -5.46 -8.04 14.85
C TYR A 268 -6.76 -7.25 14.67
N LYS A 269 -7.45 -6.84 15.73
CA LYS A 269 -8.57 -5.90 15.66
C LYS A 269 -8.14 -4.57 15.02
N GLY A 270 -6.99 -4.03 15.42
CA GLY A 270 -6.40 -2.84 14.82
C GLY A 270 -6.05 -3.02 13.34
N LEU A 271 -5.48 -4.17 12.96
CA LEU A 271 -5.18 -4.51 11.56
C LEU A 271 -6.47 -4.61 10.74
N THR A 272 -7.53 -5.23 11.28
CA THR A 272 -8.85 -5.29 10.66
C THR A 272 -9.38 -3.88 10.36
N PHE A 273 -9.31 -2.95 11.33
CA PHE A 273 -9.66 -1.55 11.09
C PHE A 273 -8.78 -0.89 10.04
N PHE A 274 -7.46 -1.12 10.08
CA PHE A 274 -6.50 -0.57 9.13
C PHE A 274 -6.83 -1.00 7.69
N HIS A 275 -7.09 -2.29 7.47
CA HIS A 275 -7.43 -2.82 6.15
C HIS A 275 -8.80 -2.34 5.63
N ARG A 276 -9.74 -2.02 6.54
CA ARG A 276 -11.01 -1.36 6.19
C ARG A 276 -10.87 0.14 5.91
N GLY A 277 -9.71 0.74 6.14
CA GLY A 277 -9.47 2.19 5.99
C GLY A 277 -9.92 3.03 7.20
N LEU A 278 -10.32 2.38 8.30
CA LEU A 278 -10.72 3.00 9.57
C LEU A 278 -9.47 3.29 10.42
N LEU A 279 -8.63 4.22 9.95
CA LEU A 279 -7.28 4.39 10.51
C LEU A 279 -7.25 4.94 11.93
N LYS A 280 -8.23 5.75 12.34
CA LYS A 280 -8.25 6.31 13.69
C LYS A 280 -8.50 5.21 14.71
N GLU A 281 -9.47 4.36 14.44
CA GLU A 281 -9.82 3.17 15.21
C GLU A 281 -8.66 2.16 15.22
N ALA A 282 -7.95 2.01 14.09
CA ALA A 282 -6.74 1.20 14.00
C ALA A 282 -5.63 1.74 14.92
N ILE A 283 -5.35 3.04 14.87
CA ILE A 283 -4.35 3.71 15.72
C ILE A 283 -4.66 3.52 17.20
N ASP A 284 -5.91 3.70 17.59
CA ASP A 284 -6.34 3.54 18.99
C ASP A 284 -6.16 2.09 19.44
N SER A 285 -6.52 1.12 18.60
CA SER A 285 -6.30 -0.31 18.86
C SER A 285 -4.81 -0.64 18.98
N PHE A 286 -3.94 -0.13 18.10
CA PHE A 286 -2.49 -0.38 18.20
C PHE A 286 -1.89 0.24 19.47
N LYS A 287 -2.34 1.42 19.87
CA LYS A 287 -1.94 2.03 21.14
C LYS A 287 -2.42 1.21 22.33
N GLU A 288 -3.62 0.65 22.28
CA GLU A 288 -4.13 -0.26 23.30
C GLU A 288 -3.28 -1.54 23.39
N ALA A 289 -2.92 -2.14 22.26
CA ALA A 289 -2.00 -3.29 22.23
C ALA A 289 -0.65 -2.98 22.89
N LEU A 290 -0.10 -1.77 22.65
CA LEU A 290 1.14 -1.30 23.27
C LEU A 290 1.00 -1.02 24.78
N LYS A 291 -0.19 -0.63 25.25
CA LYS A 291 -0.46 -0.52 26.71
C LYS A 291 -0.44 -1.88 27.39
N GLN A 292 -0.91 -2.92 26.71
CA GLN A 292 -0.89 -4.29 27.24
C GLN A 292 0.50 -4.94 27.14
N LYS A 293 1.24 -4.68 26.04
CA LYS A 293 2.60 -5.16 25.81
C LYS A 293 3.48 -4.04 25.26
N ALA A 294 4.30 -3.44 26.13
CA ALA A 294 5.16 -2.31 25.76
C ALA A 294 6.21 -2.67 24.69
N ASN A 295 6.81 -3.86 24.78
CA ASN A 295 7.84 -4.32 23.85
C ASN A 295 7.23 -5.06 22.64
N PHE A 296 6.22 -4.47 22.00
CA PHE A 296 5.51 -5.10 20.88
C PHE A 296 5.88 -4.48 19.53
N ILE A 297 6.92 -5.03 18.88
CA ILE A 297 7.47 -4.55 17.61
C ILE A 297 6.39 -4.43 16.53
N GLU A 298 5.54 -5.45 16.40
CA GLU A 298 4.47 -5.49 15.40
C GLU A 298 3.43 -4.39 15.58
N ALA A 299 3.11 -4.01 16.83
CA ALA A 299 2.21 -2.90 17.11
C ALA A 299 2.84 -1.54 16.79
N TYR A 300 4.14 -1.33 17.11
CA TYR A 300 4.85 -0.11 16.69
C TYR A 300 4.96 0.01 15.17
N LYS A 301 5.29 -1.08 14.47
CA LYS A 301 5.32 -1.12 12.99
C LYS A 301 3.96 -0.77 12.41
N SER A 302 2.90 -1.41 12.89
CA SER A 302 1.53 -1.20 12.40
C SER A 302 1.04 0.22 12.69
N LEU A 303 1.39 0.77 13.86
CA LEU A 303 1.11 2.16 14.22
C LEU A 303 1.84 3.14 13.30
N GLY A 304 3.11 2.89 13.00
CA GLY A 304 3.88 3.69 12.04
C GLY A 304 3.27 3.67 10.63
N GLN A 305 2.80 2.50 10.18
CA GLN A 305 2.11 2.34 8.92
C GLN A 305 0.74 3.05 8.90
N ALA A 306 -0.02 2.98 9.99
CA ALA A 306 -1.28 3.71 10.12
C ALA A 306 -1.09 5.23 10.07
N TYR A 307 -0.05 5.75 10.73
CA TYR A 307 0.31 7.18 10.63
C TYR A 307 0.78 7.56 9.23
N ARG A 308 1.51 6.69 8.53
CA ARG A 308 1.88 6.89 7.12
C ARG A 308 0.64 7.04 6.24
N GLU A 309 -0.32 6.11 6.35
CA GLU A 309 -1.56 6.19 5.57
C GLU A 309 -2.48 7.35 6.02
N LEU A 310 -2.35 7.83 7.26
CA LEU A 310 -3.00 9.06 7.71
C LEU A 310 -2.35 10.32 7.13
N GLY A 311 -1.13 10.24 6.58
CA GLY A 311 -0.37 11.40 6.11
C GLY A 311 0.48 12.08 7.19
N ASN A 312 0.69 11.47 8.35
CA ASN A 312 1.53 12.01 9.42
C ASN A 312 2.95 11.43 9.34
N PHE A 313 3.86 12.18 8.71
CA PHE A 313 5.24 11.74 8.50
C PHE A 313 6.03 11.56 9.80
N GLU A 314 5.96 12.53 10.71
CA GLU A 314 6.74 12.52 11.95
C GLU A 314 6.35 11.36 12.86
N ALA A 315 5.03 11.17 13.09
CA ALA A 315 4.54 10.08 13.91
C ALA A 315 4.84 8.71 13.29
N ALA A 316 4.80 8.59 11.96
CA ALA A 316 5.19 7.35 11.28
C ALA A 316 6.67 7.02 11.53
N MET A 317 7.57 7.99 11.34
CA MET A 317 9.00 7.84 11.53
C MET A 317 9.38 7.52 12.99
N GLU A 318 8.74 8.19 13.96
CA GLU A 318 8.95 7.91 15.39
C GLU A 318 8.61 6.46 15.74
N ASN A 319 7.47 5.96 15.26
CA ASN A 319 7.03 4.60 15.56
C ASN A 319 7.88 3.53 14.84
N PHE A 320 8.31 3.78 13.60
CA PHE A 320 9.29 2.92 12.95
C PHE A 320 10.64 2.92 13.68
N GLN A 321 11.09 4.07 14.18
CA GLN A 321 12.31 4.15 14.98
C GLN A 321 12.17 3.38 16.30
N LYS A 322 11.03 3.46 17.00
CA LYS A 322 10.75 2.66 18.22
C LYS A 322 10.78 1.16 17.93
N ALA A 323 10.16 0.70 16.85
CA ALA A 323 10.25 -0.70 16.43
C ALA A 323 11.70 -1.15 16.16
N LEU A 324 12.52 -0.29 15.53
CA LEU A 324 13.95 -0.58 15.27
C LEU A 324 14.84 -0.48 16.52
N MET A 325 14.44 0.30 17.53
CA MET A 325 15.13 0.31 18.82
C MET A 325 14.93 -1.01 19.57
N LEU A 326 13.75 -1.62 19.45
CA LEU A 326 13.47 -2.95 20.00
C LEU A 326 14.16 -4.07 19.22
N ASN A 327 14.20 -3.98 17.89
CA ASN A 327 14.96 -4.90 17.04
C ASN A 327 15.54 -4.17 15.82
N GLN A 328 16.86 -3.91 15.86
CA GLN A 328 17.57 -3.19 14.81
C GLN A 328 17.62 -3.94 13.46
N ASN A 329 17.40 -5.25 13.48
CA ASN A 329 17.42 -6.11 12.31
C ASN A 329 16.02 -6.48 11.82
N HIS A 330 14.97 -5.75 12.25
CA HIS A 330 13.61 -5.99 11.79
C HIS A 330 13.41 -5.50 10.35
N VAL A 331 13.51 -6.43 9.40
CA VAL A 331 13.55 -6.15 7.95
C VAL A 331 12.31 -5.41 7.46
N GLN A 332 11.11 -5.81 7.86
CA GLN A 332 9.87 -5.17 7.42
C GLN A 332 9.80 -3.71 7.87
N THR A 333 10.31 -3.38 9.07
CA THR A 333 10.35 -1.99 9.54
C THR A 333 11.37 -1.16 8.78
N LEU A 334 12.56 -1.71 8.48
CA LEU A 334 13.57 -1.05 7.64
C LEU A 334 13.00 -0.73 6.25
N GLN A 335 12.30 -1.70 5.64
CA GLN A 335 11.63 -1.52 4.35
C GLN A 335 10.60 -0.39 4.41
N LEU A 336 9.66 -0.43 5.36
CA LEU A 336 8.59 0.57 5.48
C LEU A 336 9.14 1.97 5.77
N ARG A 337 10.14 2.09 6.65
CA ARG A 337 10.82 3.36 6.92
C ARG A 337 11.56 3.88 5.69
N GLY A 338 12.27 3.01 4.96
CA GLY A 338 12.94 3.37 3.71
C GLY A 338 11.96 3.89 2.66
N MET A 339 10.81 3.23 2.49
CA MET A 339 9.74 3.68 1.59
C MET A 339 9.16 5.03 2.02
N MET A 340 8.99 5.23 3.33
CA MET A 340 8.51 6.49 3.88
C MET A 340 9.47 7.65 3.54
N LEU A 341 10.77 7.43 3.73
CA LEU A 341 11.82 8.39 3.39
C LEU A 341 11.89 8.66 1.89
N TYR A 342 11.76 7.63 1.05
CA TYR A 342 11.68 7.79 -0.41
C TYR A 342 10.53 8.72 -0.80
N HIS A 343 9.32 8.45 -0.30
CA HIS A 343 8.15 9.26 -0.62
C HIS A 343 8.20 10.66 -0.01
N HIS A 344 9.01 10.89 1.03
CA HIS A 344 9.27 12.23 1.55
C HIS A 344 10.28 13.03 0.70
N GLY A 345 11.07 12.35 -0.14
CA GLY A 345 12.17 12.92 -0.92
C GLY A 345 13.56 12.75 -0.29
N SER A 346 13.66 12.13 0.89
CA SER A 346 14.93 11.84 1.58
C SER A 346 15.60 10.58 1.02
N LEU A 347 15.99 10.63 -0.26
CA LEU A 347 16.46 9.48 -1.01
C LEU A 347 17.72 8.81 -0.41
N GLN A 348 18.65 9.60 0.16
CA GLN A 348 19.89 9.08 0.73
C GLN A 348 19.66 8.27 2.00
N GLU A 349 18.79 8.77 2.88
CA GLU A 349 18.37 8.04 4.08
C GLU A 349 17.57 6.78 3.72
N ALA A 350 16.73 6.87 2.68
CA ALA A 350 16.01 5.71 2.15
C ALA A 350 16.97 4.62 1.67
N LEU A 351 18.01 4.98 0.89
CA LEU A 351 19.05 4.05 0.45
C LEU A 351 19.78 3.36 1.60
N THR A 352 20.06 4.06 2.70
CA THR A 352 20.69 3.46 3.89
C THR A 352 19.81 2.34 4.46
N ASN A 353 18.50 2.57 4.56
CA ASN A 353 17.54 1.56 5.03
C ASN A 353 17.45 0.37 4.07
N PHE A 354 17.36 0.60 2.76
CA PHE A 354 17.30 -0.49 1.77
C PHE A 354 18.60 -1.29 1.70
N LYS A 355 19.76 -0.65 1.81
CA LYS A 355 21.05 -1.35 1.92
C LYS A 355 21.10 -2.23 3.17
N ARG A 356 20.61 -1.74 4.31
CA ARG A 356 20.53 -2.54 5.54
C ARG A 356 19.56 -3.72 5.40
N CYS A 357 18.39 -3.49 4.80
CA CYS A 357 17.44 -4.54 4.47
C CYS A 357 18.10 -5.66 3.63
N LEU A 358 18.83 -5.29 2.58
CA LEU A 358 19.51 -6.25 1.70
C LEU A 358 20.75 -6.92 2.31
N GLN A 359 21.33 -6.35 3.37
CA GLN A 359 22.36 -7.04 4.15
C GLN A 359 21.78 -8.20 4.96
N LEU A 360 20.53 -8.06 5.42
CA LEU A 360 19.83 -9.06 6.23
C LEU A 360 19.13 -10.10 5.33
N GLU A 361 18.49 -9.64 4.26
CA GLU A 361 17.81 -10.47 3.27
C GLU A 361 18.28 -10.11 1.85
N PRO A 362 19.35 -10.76 1.34
CA PRO A 362 19.94 -10.43 0.04
C PRO A 362 19.01 -10.58 -1.16
N TYR A 363 17.96 -11.40 -1.02
CA TYR A 363 16.98 -11.70 -2.06
C TYR A 363 15.65 -10.93 -1.87
N ASN A 364 15.57 -9.99 -0.93
CA ASN A 364 14.36 -9.21 -0.71
C ASN A 364 14.06 -8.31 -1.93
N GLU A 365 13.02 -8.69 -2.67
CA GLU A 365 12.67 -8.07 -3.94
C GLU A 365 12.29 -6.59 -3.79
N VAL A 366 11.51 -6.26 -2.76
CA VAL A 366 11.01 -4.89 -2.56
C VAL A 366 12.16 -3.95 -2.21
N CYS A 367 13.05 -4.35 -1.30
CA CYS A 367 14.22 -3.54 -0.96
C CYS A 367 15.16 -3.38 -2.16
N GLN A 368 15.29 -4.42 -2.99
CA GLN A 368 16.12 -4.38 -4.19
C GLN A 368 15.53 -3.44 -5.27
N TYR A 369 14.21 -3.50 -5.48
CA TYR A 369 13.46 -2.58 -6.36
C TYR A 369 13.58 -1.14 -5.89
N MET A 370 13.27 -0.87 -4.61
CA MET A 370 13.29 0.48 -4.05
C MET A 370 14.70 1.07 -3.99
N LYS A 371 15.74 0.24 -3.80
CA LYS A 371 17.14 0.66 -3.94
C LYS A 371 17.43 1.12 -5.37
N GLY A 372 17.05 0.33 -6.38
CA GLY A 372 17.23 0.68 -7.79
C GLY A 372 16.51 1.97 -8.15
N LEU A 373 15.25 2.10 -7.73
CA LEU A 373 14.44 3.29 -7.91
C LEU A 373 15.06 4.54 -7.26
N SER A 374 15.53 4.41 -6.02
CA SER A 374 16.18 5.52 -5.30
C SER A 374 17.46 5.99 -6.01
N HIS A 375 18.26 5.06 -6.55
CA HIS A 375 19.44 5.41 -7.35
C HIS A 375 19.06 6.14 -8.64
N VAL A 376 18.02 5.71 -9.36
CA VAL A 376 17.54 6.39 -10.58
C VAL A 376 17.02 7.79 -10.27
N SER A 377 16.24 7.95 -9.19
CA SER A 377 15.78 9.27 -8.74
C SER A 377 16.94 10.22 -8.41
N MET A 378 18.07 9.68 -7.92
CA MET A 378 19.31 10.43 -7.71
C MET A 378 20.10 10.73 -8.99
N GLY A 379 19.81 10.04 -10.10
CA GLY A 379 20.60 10.07 -11.32
C GLY A 379 21.84 9.16 -11.32
N HIS A 380 21.90 8.18 -10.40
CA HIS A 380 22.91 7.12 -10.35
C HIS A 380 22.44 5.90 -11.16
N PHE A 381 22.45 5.98 -12.49
CA PHE A 381 21.83 4.99 -13.37
C PHE A 381 22.56 3.64 -13.36
N TYR A 382 23.88 3.62 -13.19
CA TYR A 382 24.63 2.35 -13.16
C TYR A 382 24.18 1.46 -12.00
N GLU A 383 24.21 1.99 -10.78
CA GLU A 383 23.76 1.24 -9.60
C GLU A 383 22.24 0.99 -9.62
N GLY A 384 21.45 1.90 -10.22
CA GLY A 384 20.02 1.75 -10.43
C GLY A 384 19.67 0.55 -11.31
N ILE A 385 20.22 0.51 -12.53
CA ILE A 385 19.98 -0.57 -13.51
C ILE A 385 20.55 -1.90 -13.02
N LYS A 386 21.71 -1.89 -12.37
CA LYS A 386 22.26 -3.08 -11.72
C LYS A 386 21.30 -3.64 -10.67
N ALA A 387 20.70 -2.77 -9.87
CA ALA A 387 19.76 -3.20 -8.85
C ALA A 387 18.45 -3.76 -9.45
N GLN A 388 17.92 -3.10 -10.47
CA GLN A 388 16.73 -3.52 -11.22
C GLN A 388 16.94 -4.88 -11.92
N THR A 389 18.11 -5.06 -12.54
CA THR A 389 18.44 -6.32 -13.23
C THR A 389 18.44 -7.50 -12.26
N LYS A 390 18.89 -7.31 -11.01
CA LYS A 390 18.80 -8.36 -9.97
C LYS A 390 17.37 -8.77 -9.64
N VAL A 391 16.41 -7.84 -9.66
CA VAL A 391 14.98 -8.17 -9.47
C VAL A 391 14.49 -9.03 -10.65
N MET A 392 14.88 -8.66 -11.87
CA MET A 392 14.49 -9.38 -13.09
C MET A 392 15.07 -10.80 -13.17
N LEU A 393 16.21 -11.07 -12.54
CA LEU A 393 16.81 -12.41 -12.50
C LEU A 393 16.02 -13.40 -11.62
N ASN A 394 15.22 -12.90 -10.67
CA ASN A 394 14.39 -13.72 -9.80
C ASN A 394 13.03 -14.00 -10.47
N ASP A 395 13.05 -14.69 -11.61
CA ASP A 395 11.84 -14.99 -12.37
C ASP A 395 10.84 -15.82 -11.55
N PRO A 396 9.54 -15.44 -11.55
CA PRO A 396 8.52 -16.24 -10.90
C PRO A 396 8.40 -17.62 -11.57
N LEU A 397 8.24 -18.67 -10.77
CA LEU A 397 8.06 -20.02 -11.28
C LEU A 397 6.80 -20.12 -12.17
N PRO A 398 6.76 -21.06 -13.14
CA PRO A 398 5.55 -21.30 -13.93
C PRO A 398 4.32 -21.54 -13.04
N GLY A 399 3.25 -20.75 -13.26
CA GLY A 399 2.03 -20.80 -12.45
C GLY A 399 2.04 -19.89 -11.21
N GLN A 400 3.19 -19.35 -10.82
CA GLN A 400 3.27 -18.33 -9.77
C GLN A 400 2.92 -16.95 -10.34
N LYS A 401 2.04 -16.22 -9.66
CA LYS A 401 1.73 -14.84 -10.02
C LYS A 401 2.94 -13.95 -9.73
N ALA A 402 3.45 -13.25 -10.74
CA ALA A 402 4.50 -12.26 -10.59
C ALA A 402 4.13 -11.20 -9.52
N SER A 403 5.11 -10.80 -8.72
CA SER A 403 4.99 -9.67 -7.80
C SER A 403 4.82 -8.36 -8.57
N GLN A 404 4.39 -7.29 -7.89
CA GLN A 404 4.21 -6.00 -8.56
C GLN A 404 5.54 -5.37 -8.93
N GLU A 405 6.52 -5.52 -8.05
CA GLU A 405 7.88 -5.03 -8.19
C GLU A 405 8.53 -5.64 -9.44
N TYR A 406 8.40 -6.96 -9.65
CA TYR A 406 8.85 -7.66 -10.85
C TYR A 406 8.19 -7.14 -12.13
N LEU A 407 6.90 -6.80 -12.09
CA LEU A 407 6.22 -6.25 -13.27
C LEU A 407 6.71 -4.84 -13.58
N LYS A 408 6.85 -3.99 -12.56
CA LYS A 408 7.27 -2.59 -12.70
C LYS A 408 8.73 -2.44 -13.08
N VAL A 409 9.60 -3.31 -12.59
CA VAL A 409 11.05 -3.15 -12.73
C VAL A 409 11.50 -3.16 -14.19
N LYS A 410 10.79 -3.89 -15.06
CA LYS A 410 11.07 -3.95 -16.51
C LYS A 410 10.86 -2.57 -17.16
N TYR A 411 9.74 -1.92 -16.87
CA TYR A 411 9.48 -0.55 -17.34
C TYR A 411 10.45 0.46 -16.73
N LEU A 412 10.72 0.36 -15.43
CA LEU A 412 11.64 1.25 -14.75
C LEU A 412 13.06 1.13 -15.32
N ARG A 413 13.52 -0.08 -15.65
CA ARG A 413 14.83 -0.31 -16.28
C ARG A 413 14.94 0.37 -17.64
N GLU A 414 13.97 0.15 -18.51
CA GLU A 414 13.99 0.78 -19.82
C GLU A 414 13.84 2.30 -19.73
N TYR A 415 13.02 2.79 -18.81
CA TYR A 415 12.93 4.21 -18.54
C TYR A 415 14.24 4.80 -17.99
N SER A 416 14.96 4.04 -17.14
CA SER A 416 16.27 4.44 -16.61
C SER A 416 17.33 4.54 -17.72
N ARG A 417 17.33 3.58 -18.66
CA ARG A 417 18.18 3.60 -19.86
C ARG A 417 17.89 4.81 -20.74
N TYR A 418 16.61 5.06 -21.00
CA TYR A 418 16.17 6.23 -21.75
C TYR A 418 16.60 7.55 -21.08
N LEU A 419 16.39 7.69 -19.76
CA LEU A 419 16.81 8.88 -19.02
C LEU A 419 18.33 9.07 -19.07
N HIS A 420 19.11 8.00 -18.91
CA HIS A 420 20.58 8.05 -19.02
C HIS A 420 21.03 8.55 -20.38
N ALA A 421 20.49 7.99 -21.47
CA ALA A 421 20.83 8.37 -22.83
C ALA A 421 20.53 9.85 -23.14
N HIS A 422 19.57 10.46 -22.43
CA HIS A 422 19.14 11.84 -22.63
C HIS A 422 19.66 12.82 -21.56
N LEU A 423 20.52 12.39 -20.63
CA LEU A 423 20.95 13.22 -19.49
C LEU A 423 21.50 14.59 -19.90
N ASP A 424 22.34 14.60 -20.92
CA ASP A 424 23.04 15.80 -21.42
C ASP A 424 22.32 16.44 -22.61
N THR A 425 21.15 15.94 -22.99
CA THR A 425 20.32 16.53 -24.04
C THR A 425 19.54 17.74 -23.51
N PRO A 426 19.32 18.78 -24.32
CA PRO A 426 18.47 19.90 -23.93
C PRO A 426 17.04 19.45 -23.60
N VAL A 427 16.44 20.00 -22.54
CA VAL A 427 15.08 19.64 -22.08
C VAL A 427 14.01 19.94 -23.14
N THR A 428 14.31 20.82 -24.09
CA THR A 428 13.46 21.11 -25.25
C THR A 428 13.36 19.96 -26.25
N GLU A 429 14.38 19.09 -26.31
CA GLU A 429 14.44 17.94 -27.22
C GLU A 429 13.90 16.67 -26.56
N TYR A 430 13.98 16.59 -25.23
CA TYR A 430 13.40 15.51 -24.45
C TYR A 430 11.87 15.41 -24.61
N ASN A 431 11.39 14.29 -25.18
CA ASN A 431 9.97 14.05 -25.40
C ASN A 431 9.59 12.56 -25.37
N ILE A 432 9.45 12.01 -24.16
CA ILE A 432 9.04 10.61 -23.95
C ILE A 432 7.75 10.23 -24.67
N ASP A 433 6.81 11.16 -24.82
CA ASP A 433 5.53 10.83 -25.41
C ASP A 433 5.65 10.55 -26.91
N ALA A 434 6.65 11.11 -27.58
CA ALA A 434 7.02 10.79 -28.96
C ALA A 434 8.06 9.65 -29.03
N ASP A 435 9.02 9.63 -28.10
CA ASP A 435 10.21 8.77 -28.19
C ASP A 435 9.93 7.33 -27.73
N LEU A 436 8.96 7.11 -26.82
CA LEU A 436 8.60 5.77 -26.35
C LEU A 436 7.32 5.23 -27.04
N PRO A 437 7.30 3.94 -27.42
CA PRO A 437 6.13 3.32 -28.06
C PRO A 437 4.84 3.44 -27.24
N GLY A 438 3.70 3.64 -27.93
CA GLY A 438 2.39 3.72 -27.29
C GLY A 438 2.03 2.50 -26.45
N ASN A 439 2.35 1.29 -26.93
CA ASN A 439 2.09 0.04 -26.19
C ASN A 439 2.88 -0.04 -24.88
N PHE A 440 4.14 0.40 -24.89
CA PHE A 440 4.98 0.49 -23.68
C PHE A 440 4.34 1.42 -22.65
N LYS A 441 3.96 2.62 -23.09
CA LYS A 441 3.30 3.64 -22.25
C LYS A 441 1.99 3.11 -21.64
N ASP A 442 1.18 2.43 -22.44
CA ASP A 442 -0.11 1.88 -22.00
C ASP A 442 0.04 0.78 -20.95
N HIS A 443 0.92 -0.19 -21.20
CA HIS A 443 1.15 -1.30 -20.27
C HIS A 443 1.79 -0.81 -18.97
N TRP A 444 2.73 0.15 -19.05
CA TRP A 444 3.33 0.76 -17.88
C TRP A 444 2.29 1.50 -17.03
N ALA A 445 1.46 2.34 -17.65
CA ALA A 445 0.42 3.08 -16.95
C ALA A 445 -0.63 2.18 -16.27
N LYS A 446 -0.92 1.00 -16.86
CA LYS A 446 -1.87 0.00 -16.33
C LYS A 446 -1.22 -1.05 -15.44
N ASN A 447 0.10 -1.05 -15.28
CA ASN A 447 0.88 -2.06 -14.54
C ASN A 447 0.63 -3.49 -15.06
N LEU A 448 0.63 -3.66 -16.39
CA LEU A 448 0.47 -4.94 -17.08
C LEU A 448 1.82 -5.66 -17.25
N PRO A 449 1.83 -7.00 -17.42
CA PRO A 449 3.04 -7.73 -17.78
C PRO A 449 3.74 -7.16 -19.01
N PHE A 450 5.08 -7.12 -18.96
CA PHE A 450 5.91 -6.67 -20.06
C PHE A 450 5.96 -7.75 -21.15
N LEU A 451 4.93 -7.79 -21.99
CA LEU A 451 4.75 -8.75 -23.09
C LEU A 451 4.48 -7.95 -24.38
N ILE A 452 5.51 -7.25 -24.85
CA ILE A 452 5.42 -6.37 -26.02
C ILE A 452 6.32 -6.98 -27.10
N GLU A 453 5.71 -7.48 -28.18
CA GLU A 453 6.41 -8.22 -29.25
C GLU A 453 7.36 -7.32 -30.04
N ASP A 454 6.95 -6.09 -30.36
CA ASP A 454 7.70 -5.14 -31.21
C ASP A 454 8.43 -4.06 -30.39
N TYR A 455 8.93 -4.38 -29.19
CA TYR A 455 9.65 -3.40 -28.37
C TYR A 455 11.15 -3.39 -28.65
N GLU A 456 11.66 -2.25 -29.08
CA GLU A 456 13.11 -2.01 -29.16
C GLU A 456 13.65 -1.53 -27.81
N GLU A 457 14.66 -2.26 -27.30
CA GLU A 457 15.35 -1.89 -26.06
C GLU A 457 16.00 -0.50 -26.17
N GLN A 458 15.92 0.27 -25.08
CA GLN A 458 16.54 1.58 -25.03
C GLN A 458 18.07 1.49 -25.05
N PRO A 459 18.81 2.53 -25.46
CA PRO A 459 20.26 2.48 -25.45
C PRO A 459 20.81 2.05 -24.08
N GLY A 460 21.78 1.14 -24.07
CA GLY A 460 22.47 0.77 -22.84
C GLY A 460 23.25 1.95 -22.25
N LEU A 461 23.79 1.77 -21.04
CA LEU A 461 24.61 2.79 -20.39
C LEU A 461 25.83 3.14 -21.25
N GLN A 462 25.87 4.37 -21.72
CA GLN A 462 26.94 4.88 -22.57
C GLN A 462 28.14 5.33 -21.72
N PRO A 463 29.37 4.82 -21.94
CA PRO A 463 30.54 5.17 -21.11
C PRO A 463 30.90 6.66 -21.10
N HIS A 464 30.53 7.39 -22.14
CA HIS A 464 30.79 8.83 -22.26
C HIS A 464 29.79 9.69 -21.48
N ILE A 465 28.61 9.15 -21.14
CA ILE A 465 27.60 9.84 -20.34
C ILE A 465 27.78 9.44 -18.88
N LYS A 466 28.28 10.36 -18.06
CA LYS A 466 28.49 10.12 -16.62
C LYS A 466 27.17 10.20 -15.85
N ASP A 467 27.05 9.45 -14.77
CA ASP A 467 25.95 9.61 -13.81
C ASP A 467 25.91 11.02 -13.22
N VAL A 468 24.76 11.40 -12.66
CA VAL A 468 24.57 12.70 -12.01
C VAL A 468 25.41 12.78 -10.74
N LEU A 469 26.11 13.89 -10.56
CA LEU A 469 26.93 14.12 -9.36
C LEU A 469 26.11 14.87 -8.31
N PRO A 470 26.29 14.55 -7.00
CA PRO A 470 25.63 15.30 -5.95
C PRO A 470 26.10 16.76 -5.95
N GLN A 471 25.15 17.69 -5.94
CA GLN A 471 25.42 19.12 -5.81
C GLN A 471 25.10 19.59 -4.40
N ASN A 472 26.05 20.29 -3.78
CA ASN A 472 25.83 20.96 -2.50
C ASN A 472 25.07 22.26 -2.73
N PHE A 473 24.14 22.60 -1.85
CA PHE A 473 23.38 23.85 -1.99
C PHE A 473 24.29 25.09 -2.02
N GLU A 474 25.38 25.08 -1.25
CA GLU A 474 26.37 26.16 -1.22
C GLU A 474 27.17 26.34 -2.51
N SER A 475 27.20 25.35 -3.43
CA SER A 475 27.94 25.49 -4.69
C SER A 475 27.21 26.38 -5.69
N TYR A 476 25.89 26.55 -5.54
CA TYR A 476 25.10 27.41 -6.40
C TYR A 476 25.39 28.89 -6.13
N LYS A 477 25.29 29.71 -7.18
CA LYS A 477 25.33 31.18 -7.05
C LYS A 477 24.17 31.66 -6.15
N PRO A 478 24.32 32.79 -5.43
CA PRO A 478 23.27 33.30 -4.53
C PRO A 478 21.90 33.46 -5.19
N GLU A 479 21.86 33.90 -6.45
CA GLU A 479 20.64 34.06 -7.26
C GLU A 479 19.92 32.71 -7.50
N ILE A 480 20.67 31.62 -7.70
CA ILE A 480 20.12 30.28 -7.90
C ILE A 480 19.68 29.69 -6.56
N GLN A 481 20.41 29.95 -5.47
CA GLN A 481 19.98 29.57 -4.13
C GLN A 481 18.64 30.22 -3.77
N GLU A 482 18.46 31.50 -4.10
CA GLU A 482 17.19 32.20 -3.94
C GLU A 482 16.09 31.59 -4.81
N LEU A 483 16.37 31.30 -6.08
CA LEU A 483 15.43 30.61 -6.98
C LEU A 483 14.94 29.28 -6.39
N VAL A 484 15.84 28.46 -5.85
CA VAL A 484 15.50 27.17 -5.24
C VAL A 484 14.65 27.36 -3.98
N CYS A 485 14.99 28.32 -3.10
CA CYS A 485 14.18 28.59 -1.90
C CYS A 485 12.77 29.08 -2.25
N VAL A 486 12.64 29.93 -3.26
CA VAL A 486 11.32 30.40 -3.73
C VAL A 486 10.53 29.23 -4.31
N ALA A 487 11.17 28.35 -5.09
CA ALA A 487 10.52 27.16 -5.62
C ALA A 487 10.03 26.21 -4.51
N ASP A 488 10.85 25.94 -3.49
CA ASP A 488 10.44 25.10 -2.35
C ASP A 488 9.24 25.71 -1.61
N SER A 489 9.24 27.03 -1.39
CA SER A 489 8.13 27.75 -0.78
C SER A 489 6.83 27.63 -1.60
N LEU A 490 6.89 27.96 -2.89
CA LEU A 490 5.73 27.86 -3.78
C LEU A 490 5.20 26.42 -3.88
N GLY A 491 6.10 25.45 -3.98
CA GLY A 491 5.74 24.03 -4.01
C GLY A 491 5.02 23.58 -2.74
N SER A 492 5.44 24.07 -1.58
CA SER A 492 4.80 23.74 -0.29
C SER A 492 3.35 24.22 -0.19
N LEU A 493 3.00 25.33 -0.87
CA LEU A 493 1.62 25.84 -0.94
C LEU A 493 0.69 24.91 -1.75
N MET A 494 1.25 24.02 -2.58
CA MET A 494 0.52 23.04 -3.38
C MET A 494 0.25 21.73 -2.62
N GLN A 495 0.72 21.61 -1.38
CA GLN A 495 0.52 20.40 -0.57
C GLN A 495 -0.94 20.27 -0.13
N TYR A 496 -1.53 19.09 -0.35
CA TYR A 496 -2.81 18.75 0.27
C TYR A 496 -2.65 18.45 1.75
N GLU A 497 -3.42 19.15 2.59
CA GLU A 497 -3.57 18.89 4.02
C GLU A 497 -4.77 17.96 4.28
N THR A 498 -4.77 16.78 3.65
CA THR A 498 -5.81 15.76 3.77
C THR A 498 -5.19 14.42 4.13
N TYR A 499 -6.00 13.51 4.70
CA TYR A 499 -5.48 12.20 5.08
C TYR A 499 -4.94 11.43 3.88
N GLY A 500 -3.82 10.75 4.06
CA GLY A 500 -3.18 9.92 3.03
C GLY A 500 -2.36 10.65 1.99
N PHE A 501 -2.19 11.98 2.13
CA PHE A 501 -1.21 12.74 1.36
C PHE A 501 -0.02 13.10 2.24
N LEU A 502 1.17 12.66 1.82
CA LEU A 502 2.42 12.95 2.50
C LEU A 502 3.17 14.08 1.79
N PRO A 503 3.86 14.95 2.55
CA PRO A 503 4.73 15.95 1.95
C PRO A 503 5.92 15.27 1.27
N ASN A 504 6.20 15.70 0.03
CA ASN A 504 7.36 15.25 -0.73
C ASN A 504 8.17 16.47 -1.19
N ARG A 505 9.33 16.66 -0.58
CA ARG A 505 10.19 17.83 -0.83
C ARG A 505 10.64 17.91 -2.29
N ARG A 506 10.94 16.76 -2.90
CA ARG A 506 11.38 16.67 -4.30
C ARG A 506 10.28 17.09 -5.26
N ILE A 507 9.03 16.68 -5.00
CA ILE A 507 7.86 17.10 -5.80
C ILE A 507 7.55 18.57 -5.55
N HIS A 508 7.61 19.06 -4.30
CA HIS A 508 7.41 20.48 -3.99
C HIS A 508 8.36 21.36 -4.81
N ARG A 509 9.67 21.06 -4.76
CA ARG A 509 10.66 21.80 -5.56
C ARG A 509 10.35 21.75 -7.04
N ALA A 510 10.08 20.55 -7.57
CA ALA A 510 9.78 20.37 -8.99
C ALA A 510 8.59 21.23 -9.44
N MET A 511 7.52 21.27 -8.64
CA MET A 511 6.30 21.99 -8.99
C MET A 511 6.43 23.50 -8.77
N GLY A 512 7.23 23.94 -7.80
CA GLY A 512 7.61 25.34 -7.65
C GLY A 512 8.48 25.84 -8.81
N LEU A 513 9.47 25.06 -9.24
CA LEU A 513 10.28 25.37 -10.43
C LEU A 513 9.41 25.40 -11.69
N ALA A 514 8.49 24.45 -11.85
CA ALA A 514 7.53 24.46 -12.94
C ALA A 514 6.66 25.71 -12.95
N ALA A 515 6.13 26.14 -11.79
CA ALA A 515 5.32 27.35 -11.70
C ALA A 515 6.13 28.61 -12.09
N LEU A 516 7.38 28.72 -11.64
CA LEU A 516 8.28 29.82 -12.01
C LEU A 516 8.63 29.81 -13.49
N GLU A 517 8.88 28.64 -14.07
CA GLU A 517 9.15 28.50 -15.51
C GLU A 517 7.92 28.89 -16.34
N ILE A 518 6.72 28.42 -15.96
CA ILE A 518 5.46 28.80 -16.60
C ILE A 518 5.23 30.31 -16.50
N MET A 519 5.49 30.92 -15.35
CA MET A 519 5.42 32.38 -15.17
C MET A 519 6.32 33.09 -16.19
N GLN A 520 7.59 32.70 -16.26
CA GLN A 520 8.59 33.32 -17.14
C GLN A 520 8.22 33.15 -18.63
N VAL A 521 7.79 31.95 -19.02
CA VAL A 521 7.41 31.63 -20.40
C VAL A 521 6.14 32.35 -20.81
N LEU A 522 5.10 32.40 -19.97
CA LEU A 522 3.86 33.13 -20.27
C LEU A 522 4.09 34.63 -20.34
N HIS A 523 4.85 35.21 -19.41
CA HIS A 523 5.19 36.62 -19.44
C HIS A 523 5.93 36.99 -20.75
N LYS A 524 6.87 36.14 -21.19
CA LYS A 524 7.54 36.28 -22.49
C LYS A 524 6.58 36.14 -23.66
N THR A 525 5.58 35.27 -23.58
CA THR A 525 4.58 35.03 -24.64
C THR A 525 3.58 36.18 -24.77
N TRP A 526 3.23 36.84 -23.67
CA TRP A 526 2.34 38.00 -23.66
C TRP A 526 3.06 39.28 -24.09
N THR A 527 4.37 39.39 -23.85
CA THR A 527 5.18 40.52 -24.33
C THR A 527 5.65 40.32 -25.78
N ASN A 528 6.08 39.10 -26.13
CA ASN A 528 6.60 38.75 -27.45
C ASN A 528 5.71 37.69 -28.11
N SER A 529 5.20 38.00 -29.30
CA SER A 529 4.17 37.19 -29.97
C SER A 529 4.62 35.79 -30.46
N LYS A 530 5.91 35.45 -30.41
CA LYS A 530 6.42 34.17 -30.92
C LYS A 530 7.43 33.54 -29.95
N VAL A 531 7.26 32.25 -29.69
CA VAL A 531 8.15 31.45 -28.82
C VAL A 531 8.84 30.38 -29.67
N ARG A 532 10.10 30.07 -29.36
CA ARG A 532 10.83 28.98 -30.00
C ARG A 532 10.58 27.69 -29.21
N ILE A 533 9.85 26.74 -29.78
CA ILE A 533 9.52 25.44 -29.19
C ILE A 533 10.01 24.35 -30.15
N ASN A 534 10.82 23.42 -29.66
CA ASN A 534 11.46 22.35 -30.44
C ASN A 534 12.19 22.89 -31.69
N GLY A 535 12.95 23.97 -31.51
CA GLY A 535 13.70 24.62 -32.60
C GLY A 535 12.85 25.47 -33.56
N LYS A 536 11.52 25.33 -33.58
CA LYS A 536 10.59 26.07 -34.46
C LYS A 536 9.95 27.25 -33.75
N THR A 537 9.90 28.40 -34.42
CA THR A 537 9.23 29.59 -33.91
C THR A 537 7.73 29.51 -34.21
N ARG A 538 6.91 29.20 -33.19
CA ARG A 538 5.44 29.12 -33.32
C ARG A 538 4.73 29.81 -32.14
N LEU A 539 3.42 29.96 -32.28
CA LEU A 539 2.58 30.38 -31.15
C LEU A 539 2.54 29.24 -30.13
N MET A 540 2.82 29.57 -28.87
CA MET A 540 2.66 28.64 -27.76
C MET A 540 1.20 28.20 -27.66
N GLN A 541 0.94 26.92 -27.46
CA GLN A 541 -0.39 26.35 -27.24
C GLN A 541 -0.60 26.07 -25.75
N TRP A 542 -1.85 25.84 -25.32
CA TRP A 542 -2.13 25.47 -23.93
C TRP A 542 -1.35 24.21 -23.52
N ARG A 543 -1.23 23.22 -24.40
CA ARG A 543 -0.51 21.97 -24.11
C ARG A 543 0.96 22.22 -23.80
N ASP A 544 1.60 23.14 -24.52
CA ASP A 544 3.01 23.49 -24.29
C ASP A 544 3.22 24.05 -22.86
N MET A 545 2.23 24.77 -22.33
CA MET A 545 2.25 25.31 -20.96
C MET A 545 2.16 24.19 -19.91
N PHE A 546 1.24 23.25 -20.09
CA PHE A 546 1.10 22.12 -19.18
C PHE A 546 2.28 21.15 -19.29
N ASP A 547 2.89 21.01 -20.47
CA ASP A 547 4.02 20.11 -20.70
C ASP A 547 5.25 20.47 -19.86
N ILE A 548 5.47 21.77 -19.58
CA ILE A 548 6.53 22.24 -18.66
C ILE A 548 6.35 21.57 -17.28
N ALA A 549 5.14 21.66 -16.71
CA ALA A 549 4.83 21.04 -15.42
C ALA A 549 4.87 19.51 -15.48
N VAL A 550 4.42 18.90 -16.58
CA VAL A 550 4.50 17.45 -16.79
C VAL A 550 5.94 16.97 -16.77
N LYS A 551 6.87 17.65 -17.44
CA LYS A 551 8.30 17.28 -17.46
C LYS A 551 8.91 17.29 -16.06
N TRP A 552 8.71 18.37 -15.30
CA TRP A 552 9.16 18.45 -13.91
C TRP A 552 8.53 17.35 -13.04
N ARG A 553 7.23 17.09 -13.19
CA ARG A 553 6.51 16.07 -12.39
C ARG A 553 6.99 14.67 -12.71
N ARG A 554 7.30 14.38 -13.96
CA ARG A 554 7.75 13.06 -14.45
C ARG A 554 9.16 12.73 -13.96
N ILE A 555 10.06 13.71 -13.91
CA ILE A 555 11.43 13.52 -13.43
C ILE A 555 11.48 13.43 -11.89
N SER A 556 10.53 14.08 -11.19
CA SER A 556 10.48 14.13 -9.72
C SER A 556 10.04 12.82 -9.04
N ASP A 557 9.45 11.86 -9.77
CA ASP A 557 9.22 10.49 -9.28
C ASP A 557 9.18 9.48 -10.43
N PRO A 558 10.30 8.83 -10.78
CA PRO A 558 10.37 7.91 -11.91
C PRO A 558 9.58 6.61 -11.73
N ASP A 559 9.06 6.31 -10.53
CA ASP A 559 8.14 5.18 -10.30
C ASP A 559 6.76 5.41 -10.94
N GLN A 560 6.36 6.68 -11.09
CA GLN A 560 5.03 7.04 -11.55
C GLN A 560 5.06 7.48 -13.02
N PRO A 561 4.45 6.72 -13.94
CA PRO A 561 4.29 7.15 -15.33
C PRO A 561 3.27 8.29 -15.40
N VAL A 562 3.76 9.51 -15.67
CA VAL A 562 2.95 10.71 -15.91
C VAL A 562 2.92 10.93 -17.42
N LEU A 563 1.90 10.40 -18.09
CA LEU A 563 1.81 10.29 -19.54
C LEU A 563 0.48 10.87 -20.03
N TRP A 564 0.50 11.48 -21.21
CA TRP A 564 -0.69 12.00 -21.86
C TRP A 564 -1.55 10.85 -22.38
N LEU A 565 -2.79 10.79 -21.92
CA LEU A 565 -3.69 9.67 -22.24
C LEU A 565 -4.13 9.68 -23.69
N ASP A 566 -4.26 10.85 -24.31
CA ASP A 566 -4.61 11.01 -25.72
C ASP A 566 -3.53 10.55 -26.69
N GLN A 567 -2.33 10.25 -26.19
CA GLN A 567 -1.20 9.69 -26.95
C GLN A 567 -1.03 8.18 -26.72
N MET A 568 -2.03 7.52 -26.14
CA MET A 568 -2.10 6.06 -25.98
C MET A 568 -2.69 5.40 -27.24
N PRO A 569 -2.46 4.08 -27.45
CA PRO A 569 -3.01 3.35 -28.59
C PRO A 569 -4.55 3.42 -28.65
N ALA A 570 -5.11 3.51 -29.86
CA ALA A 570 -6.55 3.67 -30.08
C ALA A 570 -7.40 2.59 -29.39
N GLN A 571 -6.94 1.33 -29.35
CA GLN A 571 -7.66 0.24 -28.66
C GLN A 571 -7.85 0.51 -27.16
N SER A 572 -6.89 1.16 -26.53
CA SER A 572 -6.96 1.57 -25.12
C SER A 572 -7.92 2.75 -24.92
N LEU A 573 -7.95 3.69 -25.86
CA LEU A 573 -8.86 4.83 -25.86
C LEU A 573 -10.32 4.43 -26.13
N ILE A 574 -10.55 3.45 -27.02
CA ILE A 574 -11.88 2.91 -27.35
C ILE A 574 -12.53 2.25 -26.13
N ARG A 575 -11.75 1.49 -25.35
CA ARG A 575 -12.23 0.91 -24.08
C ARG A 575 -12.30 1.95 -22.95
N GLY A 576 -11.72 3.14 -23.16
CA GLY A 576 -11.50 4.18 -22.16
C GLY A 576 -10.31 3.86 -21.27
N PHE A 577 -9.30 4.75 -21.22
CA PHE A 577 -8.38 4.76 -20.09
C PHE A 577 -9.13 5.43 -18.92
N ASN A 578 -9.88 4.64 -18.18
CA ASN A 578 -10.71 5.17 -17.11
C ASN A 578 -9.84 5.45 -15.88
N ASN A 579 -9.72 6.73 -15.50
CA ASN A 579 -9.21 7.06 -14.18
C ASN A 579 -10.27 6.65 -13.17
N HIS A 580 -10.05 5.52 -12.50
CA HIS A 580 -11.01 4.89 -11.62
C HIS A 580 -10.60 5.12 -10.16
N ILE A 581 -11.32 6.01 -9.49
CA ILE A 581 -11.15 6.35 -8.08
C ILE A 581 -12.16 5.55 -7.27
N ASN A 582 -11.67 4.50 -6.60
CA ASN A 582 -12.46 3.76 -5.62
C ASN A 582 -12.57 4.59 -4.34
N LEU A 583 -13.81 4.98 -4.00
CA LEU A 583 -14.14 5.60 -2.72
C LEU A 583 -14.43 4.52 -1.68
N ILE A 584 -15.23 3.50 -2.04
CA ILE A 584 -15.44 2.28 -1.27
C ILE A 584 -15.29 1.09 -2.21
N ARG A 585 -14.51 0.08 -1.81
CA ARG A 585 -14.39 -1.19 -2.54
C ARG A 585 -14.53 -2.36 -1.56
N GLY A 586 -15.66 -3.07 -1.66
CA GLY A 586 -16.03 -4.09 -0.70
C GLY A 586 -16.21 -3.47 0.68
N GLN A 587 -15.33 -3.85 1.60
CA GLN A 587 -15.31 -3.36 2.98
C GLN A 587 -14.25 -2.26 3.22
N ILE A 588 -13.50 -1.88 2.17
CA ILE A 588 -12.35 -0.98 2.24
C ILE A 588 -12.78 0.45 1.87
N ILE A 589 -12.56 1.39 2.78
CA ILE A 589 -12.87 2.81 2.61
C ILE A 589 -11.60 3.56 2.24
N ASN A 590 -11.66 4.36 1.18
CA ASN A 590 -10.57 5.23 0.78
C ASN A 590 -10.63 6.55 1.54
N MET A 591 -9.86 6.64 2.62
CA MET A 591 -9.88 7.79 3.52
C MET A 591 -9.48 9.12 2.88
N ARG A 592 -8.75 9.10 1.76
CA ARG A 592 -8.25 10.32 1.09
C ARG A 592 -9.38 11.23 0.62
N TYR A 593 -10.53 10.62 0.35
CA TYR A 593 -11.70 11.29 -0.19
C TYR A 593 -12.85 11.32 0.82
N LEU A 594 -12.61 10.94 2.08
CA LEU A 594 -13.66 10.81 3.10
C LEU A 594 -14.42 12.12 3.30
N ASP A 595 -13.72 13.25 3.30
CA ASP A 595 -14.31 14.59 3.46
C ASP A 595 -15.25 14.98 2.30
N TYR A 596 -15.16 14.29 1.15
CA TYR A 596 -16.02 14.50 -0.01
C TYR A 596 -17.22 13.55 -0.07
N PHE A 597 -17.31 12.56 0.82
CA PHE A 597 -18.40 11.58 0.77
C PHE A 597 -19.77 12.26 0.90
N ASP A 598 -19.91 13.20 1.84
CA ASP A 598 -21.17 13.93 2.05
C ASP A 598 -21.54 14.81 0.85
N THR A 599 -20.55 15.48 0.25
CA THR A 599 -20.76 16.32 -0.94
C THR A 599 -21.20 15.48 -2.13
N ILE A 600 -20.53 14.36 -2.38
CA ILE A 600 -20.89 13.45 -3.47
C ILE A 600 -22.24 12.79 -3.19
N LEU A 601 -22.52 12.42 -1.93
CA LEU A 601 -23.81 11.86 -1.52
C LEU A 601 -24.95 12.85 -1.77
N GLY A 602 -24.78 14.13 -1.40
CA GLY A 602 -25.74 15.20 -1.71
C GLY A 602 -26.00 15.31 -3.22
N PHE A 603 -24.93 15.35 -4.02
CA PHE A 603 -25.03 15.39 -5.47
C PHE A 603 -25.80 14.18 -6.05
N ILE A 604 -25.55 12.97 -5.54
CA ILE A 604 -26.26 11.76 -5.96
C ILE A 604 -27.76 11.90 -5.65
N LYS A 605 -28.13 12.36 -4.46
CA LYS A 605 -29.54 12.55 -4.07
C LYS A 605 -30.24 13.51 -5.04
N ASP A 606 -29.62 14.64 -5.36
CA ASP A 606 -30.17 15.62 -6.30
C ASP A 606 -30.39 15.01 -7.69
N ARG A 607 -29.44 14.20 -8.16
CA ARG A 607 -29.53 13.53 -9.47
C ARG A 607 -30.59 12.43 -9.49
N ILE A 608 -30.77 11.68 -8.40
CA ILE A 608 -31.86 10.71 -8.26
C ILE A 608 -33.21 11.45 -8.34
N LEU A 609 -33.36 12.59 -7.66
CA LEU A 609 -34.59 13.39 -7.72
C LEU A 609 -34.89 13.90 -9.13
N ILE A 610 -33.89 14.40 -9.85
CA ILE A 610 -34.04 14.85 -11.25
C ILE A 610 -34.45 13.68 -12.17
N TYR A 611 -33.85 12.51 -11.98
CA TYR A 611 -34.19 11.33 -12.77
C TYR A 611 -35.63 10.86 -12.51
N HIS A 612 -36.06 10.81 -11.25
CA HIS A 612 -37.40 10.39 -10.88
C HIS A 612 -38.48 11.43 -11.27
N SER A 613 -38.16 12.72 -11.22
CA SER A 613 -39.09 13.75 -11.67
C SER A 613 -39.37 13.65 -13.19
N ALA A 614 -38.36 13.28 -13.99
CA ALA A 614 -38.52 13.07 -15.42
C ALA A 614 -39.23 11.76 -15.79
N ASN A 615 -38.96 10.66 -15.07
CA ASN A 615 -39.38 9.32 -15.49
C ASN A 615 -40.53 8.70 -14.67
N ASN A 616 -40.74 9.10 -13.41
CA ASN A 616 -41.80 8.57 -12.56
C ASN A 616 -42.30 9.60 -11.52
N PRO A 617 -43.08 10.61 -11.95
CA PRO A 617 -43.50 11.71 -11.09
C PRO A 617 -44.44 11.30 -9.95
N ARG A 618 -45.14 10.15 -10.04
CA ARG A 618 -46.06 9.67 -9.00
C ARG A 618 -45.37 9.14 -7.75
N GLY A 619 -44.17 8.58 -7.89
CA GLY A 619 -43.35 8.07 -6.77
C GLY A 619 -42.36 9.08 -6.20
N LEU A 620 -42.38 10.34 -6.68
CA LEU A 620 -41.37 11.34 -6.31
C LEU A 620 -41.40 11.70 -4.81
N LEU A 621 -42.58 11.74 -4.20
CA LEU A 621 -42.73 12.07 -2.78
C LEU A 621 -42.13 10.98 -1.88
N GLU A 622 -42.42 9.71 -2.17
CA GLU A 622 -41.87 8.56 -1.47
C GLU A 622 -40.34 8.49 -1.59
N VAL A 623 -39.81 8.72 -2.79
CA VAL A 623 -38.36 8.77 -3.04
C VAL A 623 -37.73 9.93 -2.28
N LYS A 624 -38.36 11.11 -2.24
CA LYS A 624 -37.85 12.26 -1.50
C LYS A 624 -37.77 11.97 0.01
N GLU A 625 -38.83 11.42 0.59
CA GLU A 625 -38.84 11.02 2.01
C GLU A 625 -37.80 9.94 2.32
N ALA A 626 -37.60 8.98 1.41
CA ALA A 626 -36.57 7.96 1.55
C ALA A 626 -35.15 8.56 1.51
N LEU A 627 -34.88 9.48 0.58
CA LEU A 627 -33.58 10.15 0.45
C LEU A 627 -33.24 11.08 1.63
N GLU A 628 -34.24 11.62 2.33
CA GLU A 628 -34.04 12.38 3.56
C GLU A 628 -33.50 11.50 4.70
N ARG A 629 -33.83 10.19 4.71
CA ARG A 629 -33.34 9.23 5.73
C ARG A 629 -31.94 8.70 5.44
N VAL A 630 -31.45 8.84 4.21
CA VAL A 630 -30.12 8.39 3.77
C VAL A 630 -29.05 9.23 4.45
N LYS A 631 -28.18 8.60 5.25
CA LYS A 631 -27.01 9.28 5.86
C LYS A 631 -25.70 8.78 5.29
N LYS A 632 -25.67 7.56 4.75
CA LYS A 632 -24.49 6.96 4.14
C LYS A 632 -24.82 6.38 2.77
N VAL A 633 -23.77 6.04 2.02
CA VAL A 633 -23.89 5.50 0.66
C VAL A 633 -24.57 4.12 0.67
N GLU A 634 -24.33 3.34 1.72
CA GLU A 634 -24.98 2.06 2.02
C GLU A 634 -26.51 2.19 2.00
N ASP A 635 -27.04 3.28 2.56
CA ASP A 635 -28.48 3.51 2.71
C ASP A 635 -29.18 3.77 1.37
N LEU A 636 -28.42 4.09 0.31
CA LEU A 636 -28.97 4.27 -1.04
C LEU A 636 -29.33 2.94 -1.71
N LEU A 637 -28.63 1.85 -1.38
CA LEU A 637 -28.79 0.56 -2.07
C LEU A 637 -30.23 -0.01 -1.98
N PRO A 638 -30.93 0.02 -0.82
CA PRO A 638 -32.31 -0.45 -0.75
C PRO A 638 -33.30 0.40 -1.55
N ILE A 639 -33.09 1.73 -1.58
CA ILE A 639 -33.92 2.67 -2.35
C ILE A 639 -33.77 2.41 -3.84
N MET A 640 -32.56 2.05 -4.28
CA MET A 640 -32.25 1.79 -5.67
C MET A 640 -32.83 0.47 -6.21
N LYS A 641 -33.06 -0.53 -5.35
CA LYS A 641 -33.70 -1.82 -5.73
C LYS A 641 -35.16 -1.68 -6.16
N LEU A 642 -35.77 -0.50 -6.01
CA LEU A 642 -37.10 -0.18 -6.53
C LEU A 642 -37.13 -0.04 -8.07
N ASN A 643 -35.97 0.02 -8.75
CA ASN A 643 -35.86 0.12 -10.20
C ASN A 643 -35.47 -1.23 -10.84
N SER A 644 -36.39 -1.88 -11.56
CA SER A 644 -36.24 -3.27 -12.05
C SER A 644 -35.23 -3.49 -13.20
N LYS A 645 -34.59 -2.43 -13.73
CA LYS A 645 -33.69 -2.52 -14.90
C LYS A 645 -32.19 -2.61 -14.59
N THR A 646 -31.74 -2.21 -13.41
CA THR A 646 -30.32 -2.32 -13.00
C THR A 646 -30.22 -3.23 -11.79
N ARG A 647 -29.99 -4.53 -12.04
CA ARG A 647 -30.14 -5.58 -11.01
C ARG A 647 -29.27 -5.37 -9.76
N ASP A 648 -28.13 -4.66 -9.86
CA ASP A 648 -27.16 -4.58 -8.76
C ASP A 648 -26.52 -3.18 -8.51
N GLY A 649 -27.04 -2.09 -9.10
CA GLY A 649 -26.50 -0.73 -8.83
C GLY A 649 -27.07 0.44 -9.65
N PHE A 650 -26.42 1.61 -9.54
CA PHE A 650 -26.79 2.88 -10.18
C PHE A 650 -25.55 3.64 -10.66
N THR A 651 -25.70 4.35 -11.78
CA THR A 651 -24.64 5.10 -12.44
C THR A 651 -25.13 6.49 -12.81
N VAL A 652 -24.38 7.53 -12.44
CA VAL A 652 -24.69 8.94 -12.72
C VAL A 652 -23.55 9.60 -13.44
N ASN A 653 -23.83 10.25 -14.56
CA ASN A 653 -22.86 11.11 -15.23
C ASN A 653 -23.07 12.56 -14.81
N THR A 654 -21.98 13.26 -14.52
CA THR A 654 -21.99 14.71 -14.32
C THR A 654 -21.90 15.43 -15.66
N LYS A 655 -22.42 16.65 -15.69
CA LYS A 655 -22.44 17.51 -16.87
C LYS A 655 -21.62 18.76 -16.60
N VAL A 656 -20.82 19.15 -17.58
CA VAL A 656 -19.90 20.28 -17.53
C VAL A 656 -20.33 21.26 -18.63
N PRO A 657 -20.92 22.41 -18.28
CA PRO A 657 -21.34 23.42 -19.26
C PRO A 657 -20.14 23.91 -20.11
N SER A 658 -20.35 24.17 -21.40
CA SER A 658 -19.34 24.80 -22.27
C SER A 658 -19.39 26.32 -22.14
N LEU A 659 -18.22 26.98 -22.07
CA LEU A 659 -18.09 28.44 -22.17
C LEU A 659 -18.02 28.90 -23.62
N LYS A 660 -17.54 28.03 -24.53
CA LYS A 660 -17.48 28.29 -25.98
C LYS A 660 -18.85 28.26 -26.65
N ASP A 661 -19.74 27.35 -26.22
CA ASP A 661 -21.06 27.15 -26.77
C ASP A 661 -22.08 26.95 -25.63
N GLU A 662 -22.75 28.04 -25.24
CA GLU A 662 -23.67 28.07 -24.08
C GLU A 662 -24.81 27.04 -24.15
N ARG A 663 -25.08 26.47 -25.33
CA ARG A 663 -26.12 25.44 -25.51
C ARG A 663 -25.61 24.02 -25.32
N LYS A 664 -24.30 23.83 -25.13
CA LYS A 664 -23.67 22.51 -25.01
C LYS A 664 -23.19 22.24 -23.60
N GLU A 665 -23.35 20.97 -23.21
CA GLU A 665 -22.78 20.40 -22.00
C GLU A 665 -21.95 19.18 -22.38
N TYR A 666 -20.77 19.05 -21.78
CA TYR A 666 -19.90 17.89 -21.94
C TYR A 666 -20.08 16.91 -20.78
N ASP A 667 -19.73 15.65 -21.01
CA ASP A 667 -19.71 14.67 -19.94
C ASP A 667 -18.51 14.91 -19.01
N GLY A 668 -18.78 15.01 -17.71
CA GLY A 668 -17.78 15.14 -16.65
C GLY A 668 -17.30 13.76 -16.19
N PHE A 669 -17.55 13.45 -14.93
CA PHE A 669 -17.23 12.16 -14.32
C PHE A 669 -18.49 11.31 -14.10
N THR A 670 -18.27 10.01 -14.01
CA THR A 670 -19.29 9.01 -13.77
C THR A 670 -19.16 8.50 -12.34
N ILE A 671 -20.24 8.56 -11.58
CA ILE A 671 -20.35 7.94 -10.26
C ILE A 671 -21.04 6.60 -10.41
N THR A 672 -20.42 5.53 -9.91
CA THR A 672 -21.00 4.20 -9.89
C THR A 672 -21.15 3.73 -8.45
N ILE A 673 -22.35 3.29 -8.09
CA ILE A 673 -22.64 2.63 -6.81
C ILE A 673 -23.28 1.29 -7.11
N THR A 674 -22.60 0.21 -6.75
CA THR A 674 -23.13 -1.16 -6.86
C THR A 674 -22.97 -1.86 -5.52
N GLY A 675 -23.87 -2.80 -5.23
CA GLY A 675 -23.83 -3.60 -4.01
C GLY A 675 -24.09 -5.06 -4.34
N ASP A 676 -23.31 -5.97 -3.76
CA ASP A 676 -23.55 -7.41 -3.91
C ASP A 676 -24.49 -7.96 -2.82
N LYS A 677 -24.81 -9.25 -2.91
CA LYS A 677 -25.66 -9.95 -1.94
C LYS A 677 -24.98 -10.18 -0.57
N VAL A 678 -23.66 -10.05 -0.51
CA VAL A 678 -22.83 -10.28 0.67
C VAL A 678 -22.63 -8.97 1.46
N GLY A 679 -23.11 -7.84 0.93
CA GLY A 679 -23.00 -6.53 1.54
C GLY A 679 -21.74 -5.75 1.14
N ASN A 680 -20.97 -6.24 0.17
CA ASN A 680 -19.86 -5.49 -0.41
C ASN A 680 -20.39 -4.37 -1.29
N ILE A 681 -19.77 -3.20 -1.18
CA ILE A 681 -20.14 -2.01 -1.94
C ILE A 681 -18.98 -1.61 -2.83
N LEU A 682 -19.28 -1.31 -4.09
CA LEU A 682 -18.39 -0.57 -4.95
C LEU A 682 -18.98 0.82 -5.14
N PHE A 683 -18.34 1.81 -4.55
CA PHE A 683 -18.59 3.23 -4.76
C PHE A 683 -17.36 3.84 -5.42
N SER A 684 -17.49 4.23 -6.68
CA SER A 684 -16.38 4.74 -7.48
C SER A 684 -16.75 5.99 -8.27
N VAL A 685 -15.73 6.81 -8.51
CA VAL A 685 -15.75 7.94 -9.44
C VAL A 685 -14.84 7.59 -10.61
N GLU A 686 -15.36 7.69 -11.83
CA GLU A 686 -14.66 7.36 -13.06
C GLU A 686 -14.62 8.56 -14.00
N THR A 687 -13.47 8.83 -14.60
CA THR A 687 -13.38 9.78 -15.70
C THR A 687 -13.00 9.03 -16.96
N GLN A 688 -13.92 9.01 -17.92
CA GLN A 688 -13.69 8.37 -19.22
C GLN A 688 -12.87 9.29 -20.12
N THR A 689 -11.90 8.73 -20.82
CA THR A 689 -11.03 9.47 -21.76
C THR A 689 -11.20 8.94 -23.17
N THR A 690 -12.45 8.90 -23.64
CA THR A 690 -12.73 8.55 -25.04
C THR A 690 -12.20 9.61 -25.98
N GLU A 691 -11.92 9.23 -27.22
CA GLU A 691 -11.37 10.13 -28.24
C GLU A 691 -12.31 11.33 -28.48
N GLU A 692 -13.61 11.07 -28.67
CA GLU A 692 -14.63 12.10 -28.90
C GLU A 692 -14.69 13.11 -27.74
N ARG A 693 -14.74 12.63 -26.50
CA ARG A 693 -14.76 13.49 -25.30
C ARG A 693 -13.50 14.33 -25.23
N THR A 694 -12.34 13.71 -25.45
CA THR A 694 -11.05 14.40 -25.39
C THR A 694 -10.96 15.52 -26.43
N GLN A 695 -11.44 15.29 -27.65
CA GLN A 695 -11.49 16.31 -28.70
C GLN A 695 -12.40 17.49 -28.32
N LEU A 696 -13.55 17.24 -27.69
CA LEU A 696 -14.45 18.30 -27.21
C LEU A 696 -13.77 19.19 -26.16
N TYR A 697 -13.15 18.58 -25.14
CA TYR A 697 -12.42 19.34 -24.11
C TYR A 697 -11.20 20.06 -24.68
N HIS A 698 -10.47 19.47 -25.63
CA HIS A 698 -9.37 20.15 -26.32
C HIS A 698 -9.85 21.40 -27.06
N ALA A 699 -10.99 21.32 -27.75
CA ALA A 699 -11.55 22.45 -28.48
C ALA A 699 -12.02 23.59 -27.55
N GLU A 700 -12.39 23.27 -26.31
CA GLU A 700 -12.73 24.21 -25.24
C GLU A 700 -11.47 24.88 -24.67
N LEU A 701 -10.47 24.06 -24.29
CA LEU A 701 -9.18 24.53 -23.75
C LEU A 701 -8.44 25.44 -24.75
N GLU A 702 -8.46 25.10 -26.04
CA GLU A 702 -7.85 25.90 -27.10
C GLU A 702 -8.51 27.28 -27.23
N ALA A 703 -9.86 27.32 -27.16
CA ALA A 703 -10.59 28.59 -27.20
C ALA A 703 -10.27 29.47 -25.99
N LEU A 704 -10.33 28.92 -24.78
CA LEU A 704 -10.00 29.63 -23.55
C LEU A 704 -8.56 30.13 -23.53
N TYR A 705 -7.61 29.34 -24.01
CA TYR A 705 -6.22 29.72 -24.06
C TYR A 705 -5.94 30.83 -25.07
N LYS A 706 -6.64 30.82 -26.22
CA LYS A 706 -6.58 31.93 -27.19
C LYS A 706 -7.08 33.24 -26.59
N ASP A 707 -8.18 33.19 -25.84
CA ASP A 707 -8.73 34.36 -25.14
C ASP A 707 -7.79 34.83 -24.03
N LEU A 708 -7.25 33.89 -23.24
CA LEU A 708 -6.24 34.15 -22.21
C LEU A 708 -5.02 34.86 -22.79
N THR A 709 -4.50 34.38 -23.92
CA THR A 709 -3.34 34.97 -24.59
C THR A 709 -3.66 36.37 -25.10
N THR A 710 -4.87 36.60 -25.62
CA THR A 710 -5.29 37.90 -26.12
C THR A 710 -5.40 38.91 -24.99
N LYS A 711 -6.10 38.57 -23.91
CA LYS A 711 -6.25 39.46 -22.73
C LYS A 711 -4.95 39.64 -21.97
N GLY A 712 -4.14 38.58 -21.85
CA GLY A 712 -2.81 38.64 -21.23
C GLY A 712 -1.85 39.57 -21.96
N ARG A 713 -1.88 39.61 -23.31
CA ARG A 713 -1.13 40.60 -24.10
C ARG A 713 -1.56 42.03 -23.81
N VAL A 714 -2.86 42.28 -23.73
CA VAL A 714 -3.37 43.61 -23.36
C VAL A 714 -2.84 44.00 -21.99
N LEU A 715 -2.99 43.13 -20.99
CA LEU A 715 -2.51 43.36 -19.63
C LEU A 715 -0.99 43.61 -19.56
N ALA A 716 -0.20 42.90 -20.36
CA ALA A 716 1.26 43.04 -20.37
C ALA A 716 1.76 44.31 -21.09
N LEU A 717 1.01 44.84 -22.06
CA LEU A 717 1.41 45.95 -22.92
C LEU A 717 0.72 47.29 -22.56
N SER A 718 -0.42 47.27 -21.89
CA SER A 718 -1.18 48.49 -21.57
C SER A 718 -0.69 49.18 -20.29
N THR A 719 -0.57 50.51 -20.33
CA THR A 719 -0.41 51.38 -19.15
C THR A 719 -1.72 51.69 -18.43
N GLU A 720 -2.86 51.41 -19.06
CA GLU A 720 -4.19 51.49 -18.44
C GLU A 720 -4.45 50.26 -17.57
N LEU A 721 -5.34 50.39 -16.59
CA LEU A 721 -5.82 49.32 -15.69
C LEU A 721 -6.43 48.18 -16.53
N GLY A 722 -5.60 47.31 -17.10
CA GLY A 722 -6.05 46.01 -17.58
C GLY A 722 -6.76 45.30 -16.43
N GLU A 723 -7.77 44.47 -16.73
CA GLU A 723 -8.55 43.79 -15.70
C GLU A 723 -7.84 42.49 -15.30
N PRO A 724 -6.96 42.47 -14.28
CA PRO A 724 -6.27 41.24 -13.86
C PRO A 724 -7.26 40.16 -13.43
N ASP A 725 -8.44 40.58 -12.96
CA ASP A 725 -9.47 39.67 -12.49
C ASP A 725 -10.06 38.83 -13.62
N LEU A 726 -10.23 39.38 -14.83
CA LEU A 726 -10.66 38.61 -16.01
C LEU A 726 -9.62 37.59 -16.44
N VAL A 727 -8.33 37.96 -16.39
CA VAL A 727 -7.23 37.02 -16.69
C VAL A 727 -7.21 35.88 -15.67
N CYS A 728 -7.39 36.20 -14.38
CA CYS A 728 -7.53 35.20 -13.32
C CYS A 728 -8.71 34.24 -13.56
N GLU A 729 -9.88 34.76 -13.96
CA GLU A 729 -11.06 33.93 -14.27
C GLU A 729 -10.80 32.97 -15.44
N LEU A 730 -10.13 33.45 -16.50
CA LEU A 730 -9.76 32.60 -17.65
C LEU A 730 -8.77 31.50 -17.27
N ILE A 731 -7.78 31.80 -16.41
CA ILE A 731 -6.82 30.81 -15.90
C ILE A 731 -7.55 29.71 -15.11
N LEU A 732 -8.43 30.10 -14.19
CA LEU A 732 -9.19 29.14 -13.37
C LEU A 732 -10.18 28.33 -14.21
N SER A 733 -10.80 28.94 -15.22
CA SER A 733 -11.67 28.24 -16.17
C SER A 733 -10.90 27.22 -17.01
N LEU A 734 -9.72 27.58 -17.52
CA LEU A 734 -8.86 26.65 -18.26
C LEU A 734 -8.55 25.40 -17.42
N VAL A 735 -8.20 25.60 -16.15
CA VAL A 735 -7.85 24.50 -15.26
C VAL A 735 -9.07 23.71 -14.78
N TYR A 736 -10.24 24.34 -14.65
CA TYR A 736 -11.51 23.64 -14.42
C TYR A 736 -11.79 22.58 -15.49
N TYR A 737 -11.61 22.91 -16.77
CA TYR A 737 -11.76 21.92 -17.86
C TYR A 737 -10.64 20.87 -17.84
N PHE A 738 -9.41 21.25 -17.48
CA PHE A 738 -8.33 20.28 -17.35
C PHE A 738 -8.60 19.24 -16.24
N TYR A 739 -9.11 19.66 -15.08
CA TYR A 739 -9.51 18.75 -14.00
C TYR A 739 -10.70 17.88 -14.37
N ASN A 740 -11.68 18.41 -15.09
CA ASN A 740 -12.79 17.58 -15.55
C ASN A 740 -12.35 16.59 -16.63
N LEU A 741 -11.39 16.94 -17.49
CA LEU A 741 -10.84 16.03 -18.50
C LEU A 741 -9.99 14.90 -17.88
N MET A 742 -9.15 15.21 -16.88
CA MET A 742 -8.10 14.33 -16.32
C MET A 742 -7.19 13.71 -17.40
N PRO A 743 -6.44 14.52 -18.18
CA PRO A 743 -5.77 14.03 -19.39
C PRO A 743 -4.48 13.23 -19.15
N LEU A 744 -4.01 13.09 -17.90
CA LEU A 744 -2.78 12.37 -17.57
C LEU A 744 -3.07 11.06 -16.82
N SER A 745 -2.23 10.04 -17.04
CA SER A 745 -2.29 8.76 -16.33
C SER A 745 -2.12 8.89 -14.81
N ARG A 746 -1.31 9.85 -14.36
CA ARG A 746 -1.06 10.22 -12.96
C ARG A 746 -0.68 11.70 -12.89
N GLY A 747 -0.92 12.35 -11.75
CA GLY A 747 -0.37 13.67 -11.46
C GLY A 747 -1.13 14.88 -12.03
N SER A 748 -2.28 14.68 -12.69
CA SER A 748 -3.13 15.77 -13.21
C SER A 748 -3.41 16.87 -12.17
N SER A 749 -3.66 16.45 -10.92
CA SER A 749 -3.97 17.34 -9.80
C SER A 749 -2.90 18.40 -9.56
N VAL A 750 -1.67 17.95 -9.26
CA VAL A 750 -0.55 18.86 -8.95
C VAL A 750 -0.04 19.62 -10.17
N VAL A 751 -0.07 18.99 -11.36
CA VAL A 751 0.33 19.64 -12.63
C VAL A 751 -0.57 20.85 -12.89
N ALA A 752 -1.88 20.68 -12.83
CA ALA A 752 -2.79 21.78 -13.14
C ALA A 752 -2.73 22.90 -12.10
N TYR A 753 -2.51 22.57 -10.82
CA TYR A 753 -2.34 23.59 -9.79
C TYR A 753 -1.03 24.39 -9.95
N SER A 754 0.07 23.75 -10.36
CA SER A 754 1.31 24.46 -10.68
C SER A 754 1.14 25.43 -11.86
N VAL A 755 0.32 25.05 -12.85
CA VAL A 755 -0.05 25.92 -13.98
C VAL A 755 -0.89 27.11 -13.52
N ILE A 756 -1.85 26.91 -12.60
CA ILE A 756 -2.59 28.02 -11.97
C ILE A 756 -1.60 29.02 -11.36
N MET A 757 -0.70 28.53 -10.49
CA MET A 757 0.25 29.40 -9.78
C MET A 757 1.14 30.18 -10.75
N GLY A 758 1.75 29.51 -11.73
CA GLY A 758 2.61 30.17 -12.72
C GLY A 758 1.87 31.18 -13.59
N ALA A 759 0.66 30.85 -14.05
CA ALA A 759 -0.13 31.74 -14.90
C ALA A 759 -0.66 32.97 -14.15
N LEU A 760 -1.05 32.83 -12.88
CA LEU A 760 -1.43 33.96 -12.04
C LEU A 760 -0.23 34.87 -11.77
N MET A 761 0.94 34.30 -11.51
CA MET A 761 2.15 35.09 -11.33
C MET A 761 2.52 35.86 -12.60
N ALA A 762 2.32 35.27 -13.79
CA ALA A 762 2.50 35.98 -15.06
C ALA A 762 1.54 37.18 -15.22
N SER A 763 0.34 37.13 -14.63
CA SER A 763 -0.63 38.24 -14.61
C SER A 763 -0.36 39.28 -13.51
N GLY A 764 0.72 39.11 -12.74
CA GLY A 764 1.10 40.03 -11.66
C GLY A 764 0.38 39.74 -10.33
N LYS A 765 -0.19 38.55 -10.16
CA LYS A 765 -0.81 38.10 -8.90
C LYS A 765 -0.07 36.90 -8.33
N GLU A 766 0.28 36.95 -7.04
CA GLU A 766 0.85 35.78 -6.34
C GLU A 766 -0.18 35.10 -5.44
N VAL A 767 -0.06 33.78 -5.33
CA VAL A 767 -0.83 32.95 -4.41
C VAL A 767 -0.03 32.81 -3.13
N THR A 768 -0.61 33.25 -2.01
CA THR A 768 0.04 33.13 -0.69
C THR A 768 -0.72 32.23 0.28
N GLY A 769 -1.96 31.86 -0.07
CA GLY A 769 -2.79 30.96 0.71
C GLY A 769 -2.44 29.49 0.47
N LYS A 770 -2.63 28.67 1.50
CA LYS A 770 -2.54 27.21 1.41
C LYS A 770 -3.90 26.62 1.06
N ILE A 771 -3.88 25.44 0.45
CA ILE A 771 -5.10 24.66 0.23
C ILE A 771 -5.68 24.29 1.60
N PRO A 772 -6.98 24.57 1.87
CA PRO A 772 -7.56 24.29 3.18
C PRO A 772 -7.54 22.81 3.54
N LYS A 773 -7.45 22.52 4.84
CA LYS A 773 -7.57 21.16 5.36
C LYS A 773 -8.88 20.51 4.92
N GLY A 774 -8.81 19.26 4.47
CA GLY A 774 -9.96 18.51 3.96
C GLY A 774 -10.32 18.77 2.50
N LYS A 775 -9.59 19.66 1.81
CA LYS A 775 -9.89 20.06 0.43
C LYS A 775 -8.89 19.50 -0.59
N LEU A 776 -9.44 19.06 -1.71
CA LEU A 776 -8.73 18.58 -2.90
C LEU A 776 -9.19 19.41 -4.09
N VAL A 777 -8.27 20.17 -4.69
CA VAL A 777 -8.61 21.18 -5.72
C VAL A 777 -9.25 20.54 -6.97
N ASP A 778 -8.81 19.35 -7.34
CA ASP A 778 -9.41 18.58 -8.43
C ASP A 778 -10.85 18.17 -8.13
N PHE A 779 -11.15 17.68 -6.92
CA PHE A 779 -12.53 17.36 -6.51
C PHE A 779 -13.40 18.61 -6.36
N GLU A 780 -12.87 19.75 -5.91
CA GLU A 780 -13.60 21.02 -5.92
C GLU A 780 -13.98 21.43 -7.34
N ALA A 781 -13.10 21.23 -8.33
CA ALA A 781 -13.41 21.50 -9.73
C ALA A 781 -14.42 20.51 -10.31
N MET A 782 -14.26 19.22 -10.04
CA MET A 782 -15.16 18.18 -10.56
C MET A 782 -16.57 18.33 -9.99
N THR A 783 -16.70 18.62 -8.69
CA THR A 783 -18.01 18.75 -8.02
C THR A 783 -18.66 20.14 -8.19
N ALA A 784 -17.94 21.12 -8.72
CA ALA A 784 -18.49 22.44 -8.99
C ALA A 784 -19.45 22.42 -10.20
N PRO A 785 -20.60 23.10 -10.11
CA PRO A 785 -21.59 23.12 -11.19
C PRO A 785 -21.15 23.91 -12.43
N SER A 786 -20.18 24.82 -12.29
CA SER A 786 -19.63 25.65 -13.38
C SER A 786 -18.20 26.09 -13.07
N SER A 787 -17.49 26.58 -14.09
CA SER A 787 -16.16 27.18 -13.93
C SER A 787 -16.16 28.39 -12.99
N GLU A 788 -17.22 29.22 -13.03
CA GLU A 788 -17.39 30.39 -12.16
C GLU A 788 -17.53 29.99 -10.69
N ALA A 789 -18.31 28.93 -10.41
CA ALA A 789 -18.48 28.40 -9.06
C ALA A 789 -17.14 27.86 -8.53
N PHE A 790 -16.41 27.12 -9.35
CA PHE A 790 -15.05 26.66 -9.01
C PHE A 790 -14.11 27.85 -8.75
N SER A 791 -14.12 28.86 -9.62
CA SER A 791 -13.27 30.05 -9.49
C SER A 791 -13.54 30.80 -8.20
N LYS A 792 -14.81 31.01 -7.84
CA LYS A 792 -15.20 31.64 -6.57
C LYS A 792 -14.66 30.87 -5.37
N THR A 793 -14.81 29.54 -5.38
CA THR A 793 -14.28 28.69 -4.31
C THR A 793 -12.76 28.75 -4.26
N ALA A 794 -12.07 28.60 -5.38
CA ALA A 794 -10.60 28.64 -5.47
C ALA A 794 -10.03 29.98 -4.95
N LYS A 795 -10.59 31.11 -5.39
CA LYS A 795 -10.16 32.44 -4.97
C LYS A 795 -10.34 32.69 -3.47
N SER A 796 -11.32 32.04 -2.83
CA SER A 796 -11.60 32.24 -1.40
C SER A 796 -10.44 31.86 -0.48
N TRP A 797 -9.60 30.91 -0.90
CA TRP A 797 -8.47 30.42 -0.10
C TRP A 797 -7.09 30.65 -0.73
N MET A 798 -7.00 31.01 -2.02
CA MET A 798 -5.72 31.35 -2.67
C MET A 798 -5.03 32.61 -2.10
N ASN A 799 -5.79 33.52 -1.47
CA ASN A 799 -5.27 34.78 -0.90
C ASN A 799 -4.38 35.54 -1.90
N LEU A 800 -4.97 35.97 -3.02
CA LEU A 800 -4.26 36.60 -4.14
C LEU A 800 -3.72 37.98 -3.75
N ARG A 801 -2.41 38.19 -3.91
CA ARG A 801 -1.72 39.47 -3.66
C ARG A 801 -1.04 39.99 -4.91
N SER A 802 -0.63 41.26 -4.90
CA SER A 802 0.22 41.81 -5.97
C SER A 802 1.58 41.12 -5.96
N LEU A 803 2.05 40.69 -7.13
CA LEU A 803 3.35 40.03 -7.27
C LEU A 803 4.49 40.92 -6.74
N SER A 804 5.33 40.35 -5.88
CA SER A 804 6.53 41.01 -5.36
C SER A 804 7.51 41.37 -6.49
N THR A 805 8.25 42.48 -6.33
CA THR A 805 9.32 42.86 -7.27
C THR A 805 10.50 41.88 -7.27
N SER A 806 10.67 41.08 -6.20
CA SER A 806 11.73 40.07 -6.09
C SER A 806 11.67 38.98 -7.14
N TYR A 807 10.48 38.65 -7.68
CA TYR A 807 10.37 37.64 -8.73
C TYR A 807 10.99 38.09 -10.06
N LYS A 808 11.11 39.41 -10.30
CA LYS A 808 11.73 39.95 -11.52
C LYS A 808 13.26 39.81 -11.52
N SER A 809 13.88 39.69 -10.35
CA SER A 809 15.33 39.46 -10.23
C SER A 809 15.73 37.99 -10.30
N LEU A 810 14.77 37.06 -10.33
CA LEU A 810 15.08 35.64 -10.40
C LEU A 810 15.62 35.25 -11.80
N PRO A 811 16.65 34.40 -11.86
CA PRO A 811 17.18 33.91 -13.14
C PRO A 811 16.16 33.01 -13.87
N SER A 812 16.32 32.90 -15.19
CA SER A 812 15.47 32.03 -16.02
C SER A 812 15.65 30.57 -15.63
N VAL A 813 14.56 29.86 -15.29
CA VAL A 813 14.58 28.44 -14.89
C VAL A 813 15.11 27.59 -16.04
N SER A 814 14.60 27.80 -17.25
CA SER A 814 15.00 27.07 -18.46
C SER A 814 16.47 27.27 -18.86
N GLU A 815 17.05 28.44 -18.59
CA GLU A 815 18.47 28.72 -18.87
C GLU A 815 19.38 28.23 -17.74
N THR A 816 18.88 28.23 -16.49
CA THR A 816 19.60 27.75 -15.31
C THR A 816 19.69 26.22 -15.29
N PHE A 817 18.64 25.53 -15.72
CA PHE A 817 18.56 24.06 -15.76
C PHE A 817 18.22 23.56 -17.17
N PRO A 818 19.11 23.74 -18.17
CA PRO A 818 18.81 23.50 -19.58
C PRO A 818 18.78 22.01 -19.98
N THR A 819 19.29 21.11 -19.13
CA THR A 819 19.44 19.67 -19.42
C THR A 819 18.77 18.81 -18.33
N LEU A 820 18.42 17.57 -18.66
CA LEU A 820 17.90 16.61 -17.68
C LEU A 820 18.84 16.41 -16.49
N ARG A 821 20.16 16.40 -16.72
CA ARG A 821 21.17 16.36 -15.66
C ARG A 821 20.96 17.48 -14.66
N THR A 822 20.93 18.73 -15.13
CA THR A 822 20.78 19.90 -14.25
C THR A 822 19.44 19.92 -13.51
N MET A 823 18.36 19.39 -14.12
CA MET A 823 17.08 19.21 -13.43
C MET A 823 17.18 18.16 -12.32
N ILE A 824 17.82 17.01 -12.55
CA ILE A 824 17.99 15.97 -11.54
C ILE A 824 18.89 16.48 -10.39
N GLU A 825 19.96 17.20 -10.71
CA GLU A 825 20.85 17.83 -9.72
C GLU A 825 20.08 18.72 -8.76
N VAL A 826 19.33 19.71 -9.28
CA VAL A 826 18.59 20.65 -8.42
C VAL A 826 17.50 19.96 -7.59
N LEU A 827 16.87 18.91 -8.11
CA LEU A 827 15.86 18.13 -7.38
C LEU A 827 16.44 17.34 -6.21
N ASN A 828 17.74 17.02 -6.24
CA ASN A 828 18.41 16.22 -5.22
C ASN A 828 19.20 17.06 -4.20
N THR A 829 19.32 18.37 -4.41
CA THR A 829 19.98 19.30 -3.50
C THR A 829 19.23 19.42 -2.16
N ASP A 830 19.93 19.38 -1.02
CA ASP A 830 19.30 19.66 0.27
C ASP A 830 19.35 21.16 0.59
N SER A 831 18.18 21.82 0.57
CA SER A 831 18.01 23.26 0.77
C SER A 831 17.46 23.64 2.15
N SER A 832 16.97 22.66 2.93
CA SER A 832 16.28 22.87 4.20
C SER A 832 17.08 23.66 5.25
N PRO A 833 18.41 23.48 5.42
CA PRO A 833 19.17 24.19 6.46
C PRO A 833 19.17 25.72 6.32
N ARG A 834 18.83 26.27 5.14
CA ARG A 834 18.93 27.70 4.83
C ARG A 834 17.64 28.34 4.34
N CYS A 835 16.83 27.64 3.57
CA CYS A 835 15.56 28.20 3.08
C CYS A 835 14.54 28.38 4.22
N ASP A 836 14.51 27.45 5.18
CA ASP A 836 13.60 27.51 6.34
C ASP A 836 13.93 28.65 7.34
N LYS A 837 15.10 29.29 7.21
CA LYS A 837 15.51 30.44 8.04
C LYS A 837 15.17 31.80 7.42
N LYS A 838 14.76 31.83 6.15
CA LYS A 838 14.50 33.08 5.38
C LYS A 838 13.03 33.33 5.09
N LEU A 839 12.19 32.30 5.18
CA LEU A 839 10.73 32.36 5.16
C LEU A 839 10.19 32.51 6.58
#